data_AF-A0A7S1LR21-F1
#
_entry.id   AF-A0A7S1LR21-F1
#
_cell.length_a   1.000
_cell.length_b   1.000
_cell.length_c   1.000
_cell.angle_alpha   90.00
_cell.angle_beta   90.00
_cell.angle_gamma   90.00
#
_symmetry.space_group_name_H-M   'P 1'
#
loop_
_entity.id
_entity.type
_entity.pdbx_description
1 polymer ?
#
loop_
_entity_poly.entity_id
_entity_poly.type
_entity_poly.pdbx_seq_one_letter_code
_entity_poly.pdbx_strand_id
1 'polypeptide(L)'
;MRAVVCRGGKGWASGFSQLKEWAPIENCGILFCWLVALTAVTFTLIHVLPCCRRPGKKCGSKRPPASPGFLCGHAAGGFLVRLTTVVFILMLFVILVPALQLLPFALRGNREVIEERCQEYVAKITTRQAVSRCTDMHNYHFWYENMTFSGNVTAEVPTPEEAAHPWQEYQVLKSSVSLLVKVLGLLLVMSLCLMPIIGNAAFLMVLQCAGPILLLGFSSAFTQYSIFGPMSGSRMLFWSYDHDAWVAFVKASLIAAMVMLPFYEEIRCVLHIYYCRCLKQNFFYRGKNPYFCDVLKNPYCPFILLTGTSSDFQPPGDEDTISELSFTALHAGSEETGYVPQPTWRTLGKCTALTGAGCLDAISLSMSQALSMRFWLEVLNLSWGDYILFEYTPLRFFDAIAKRAGKRAGYVNRFLHRLPCSLANLLVLACFYMAWDRAHMPDPAETHCKQARNWLLCGLVSLAVLMALGFFSYTPGLSLFALNSVVRQFQQATQFYFVGKVPPRMLYVTDGGVRDCTAITQLLRRRSRRILLVLAAADPRDELGVLKTALEVAREERLASFFDPKDPRRDLQATFELFKEQKDDHYFHLGICYCWDQAGDVNNSEEIGDLYIVKNRLPPEFEEQAVAPLLTEEEITDGPGGFRGRDEECADRDLTASELGPFGCCDCCHTRGMNCGPKFPHGGFTGYLYLTPQWFNSLARLGFSMSAGVVTAIMQTDNGRDLSNFPPLPRYTPLSQQASPGFLACCQAPAGASDSEEEYSRSSDESVG
;
A
#
# COMPACT_ATOMS: atom_id res chain seq x y z
N MET A 1 -28.43 -7.93 -22.39
CA MET A 1 -27.65 -7.15 -23.37
C MET A 1 -27.91 -7.68 -24.78
N ARG A 2 -28.04 -9.01 -24.94
CA ARG A 2 -28.49 -9.68 -26.18
C ARG A 2 -29.69 -9.02 -26.84
N ALA A 3 -30.79 -8.85 -26.09
CA ALA A 3 -32.01 -8.19 -26.58
C ALA A 3 -31.78 -6.80 -27.18
N VAL A 4 -30.88 -5.99 -26.60
CA VAL A 4 -30.53 -4.65 -27.12
C VAL A 4 -29.82 -4.76 -28.46
N VAL A 5 -28.85 -5.67 -28.55
CA VAL A 5 -28.08 -5.87 -29.79
C VAL A 5 -28.98 -6.38 -30.91
N CYS A 6 -29.88 -7.33 -30.61
CA CYS A 6 -30.82 -7.87 -31.59
C CYS A 6 -31.89 -6.86 -32.06
N ARG A 7 -32.27 -5.89 -31.22
CA ARG A 7 -33.27 -4.85 -31.55
C ARG A 7 -32.66 -3.59 -32.16
N GLY A 8 -31.43 -3.26 -31.78
CA GLY A 8 -30.73 -1.99 -32.07
C GLY A 8 -30.41 -1.74 -33.54
N GLY A 9 -30.83 -2.61 -34.45
CA GLY A 9 -30.68 -2.39 -35.88
C GLY A 9 -31.34 -1.10 -36.38
N LYS A 10 -32.42 -0.60 -35.73
CA LYS A 10 -33.23 0.55 -36.22
C LYS A 10 -32.54 1.93 -36.21
N GLY A 11 -31.21 1.98 -36.01
CA GLY A 11 -30.38 3.19 -36.08
C GLY A 11 -29.79 3.59 -34.72
N TRP A 12 -28.61 4.21 -34.72
CA TRP A 12 -27.82 4.51 -33.50
C TRP A 12 -28.59 5.37 -32.48
N ALA A 13 -29.35 6.36 -32.97
CA ALA A 13 -30.22 7.20 -32.14
C ALA A 13 -31.35 6.40 -31.45
N SER A 14 -31.88 5.37 -32.12
CA SER A 14 -32.89 4.47 -31.55
C SER A 14 -32.29 3.49 -30.53
N GLY A 15 -31.03 3.08 -30.73
CA GLY A 15 -30.32 2.24 -29.76
C GLY A 15 -30.10 2.95 -28.43
N PHE A 16 -29.77 4.25 -28.46
CA PHE A 16 -29.56 5.04 -27.25
C PHE A 16 -30.86 5.36 -26.50
N SER A 17 -31.97 5.60 -27.22
CA SER A 17 -33.27 5.75 -26.56
C SER A 17 -33.75 4.43 -25.94
N GLN A 18 -33.46 3.29 -26.56
CA GLN A 18 -33.77 1.96 -26.01
C GLN A 18 -32.90 1.57 -24.81
N LEU A 19 -31.67 2.09 -24.70
CA LEU A 19 -30.86 1.95 -23.49
C LEU A 19 -31.50 2.63 -22.27
N LYS A 20 -32.40 3.61 -22.46
CA LYS A 20 -33.19 4.20 -21.36
C LYS A 20 -34.31 3.28 -20.87
N GLU A 21 -34.91 2.48 -21.76
CA GLU A 21 -35.94 1.48 -21.40
C GLU A 21 -35.35 0.26 -20.68
N TRP A 22 -34.03 0.25 -20.48
CA TRP A 22 -33.31 -0.85 -19.90
C TRP A 22 -33.30 -0.73 -18.37
N ALA A 23 -34.23 -1.46 -17.74
CA ALA A 23 -34.39 -1.48 -16.29
C ALA A 23 -33.06 -1.60 -15.50
N PRO A 24 -32.04 -2.38 -15.91
CA PRO A 24 -30.77 -2.41 -15.19
C PRO A 24 -29.97 -1.10 -15.27
N ILE A 25 -29.96 -0.40 -16.42
CA ILE A 25 -29.29 0.89 -16.58
C ILE A 25 -30.05 1.98 -15.84
N GLU A 26 -31.38 1.97 -15.96
CA GLU A 26 -32.25 2.88 -15.21
C GLU A 26 -32.05 2.69 -13.69
N ASN A 27 -32.08 1.45 -13.20
CA ASN A 27 -31.84 1.15 -11.78
C ASN A 27 -30.42 1.53 -11.34
N CYS A 28 -29.38 1.29 -12.16
CA CYS A 28 -28.02 1.73 -11.86
C CYS A 28 -27.91 3.26 -11.85
N GLY A 29 -28.58 3.96 -12.78
CA GLY A 29 -28.62 5.41 -12.84
C GLY A 29 -29.36 6.03 -11.66
N ILE A 30 -30.52 5.46 -11.29
CA ILE A 30 -31.27 5.84 -10.08
C ILE A 30 -30.39 5.62 -8.85
N LEU A 31 -29.79 4.45 -8.69
CA LEU A 31 -28.89 4.14 -7.58
C LEU A 31 -27.70 5.11 -7.54
N PHE A 32 -27.09 5.41 -8.68
CA PHE A 32 -26.00 6.36 -8.78
C PHE A 32 -26.42 7.76 -8.34
N CYS A 33 -27.56 8.27 -8.83
CA CYS A 33 -28.10 9.56 -8.41
C CYS A 33 -28.38 9.61 -6.91
N TRP A 34 -28.97 8.54 -6.34
CA TRP A 34 -29.17 8.42 -4.89
C TRP A 34 -27.86 8.44 -4.11
N LEU A 35 -26.85 7.71 -4.57
CA LEU A 35 -25.53 7.65 -3.92
C LEU A 35 -24.79 8.99 -4.02
N VAL A 36 -24.87 9.70 -5.15
CA VAL A 36 -24.33 11.06 -5.31
C VAL A 36 -25.02 12.02 -4.35
N ALA A 37 -26.35 11.98 -4.27
CA ALA A 37 -27.12 12.81 -3.34
C ALA A 37 -26.74 12.50 -1.88
N LEU A 38 -26.65 11.22 -1.52
CA LEU A 38 -26.26 10.80 -0.17
C LEU A 38 -24.82 11.19 0.17
N THR A 39 -23.91 11.11 -0.80
CA THR A 39 -22.51 11.57 -0.66
C THR A 39 -22.46 13.08 -0.43
N ALA A 40 -23.23 13.85 -1.20
CA ALA A 40 -23.32 15.31 -1.04
C ALA A 40 -23.90 15.69 0.33
N VAL A 41 -24.99 15.04 0.75
CA VAL A 41 -25.58 15.24 2.09
C VAL A 41 -24.56 14.91 3.18
N THR A 42 -23.88 13.77 3.08
CA THR A 42 -22.87 13.37 4.07
C THR A 42 -21.72 14.36 4.13
N PHE A 43 -21.23 14.82 2.97
CA PHE A 43 -20.20 15.87 2.89
C PHE A 43 -20.66 17.16 3.57
N THR A 44 -21.88 17.63 3.27
CA THR A 44 -22.46 18.82 3.92
C THR A 44 -22.57 18.62 5.44
N LEU A 45 -23.05 17.47 5.91
CA LEU A 45 -23.18 17.18 7.34
C LEU A 45 -21.81 17.18 8.05
N ILE A 46 -20.76 16.65 7.42
CA ILE A 46 -19.39 16.65 7.97
C ILE A 46 -18.88 18.08 8.19
N HIS A 47 -19.16 18.99 7.25
CA HIS A 47 -18.67 20.36 7.31
C HIS A 47 -19.54 21.30 8.17
N VAL A 48 -20.85 21.07 8.22
CA VAL A 48 -21.81 21.94 8.93
C VAL A 48 -21.92 21.58 10.41
N LEU A 49 -21.96 20.29 10.77
CA LEU A 49 -22.20 19.90 12.16
C LEU A 49 -20.93 20.09 13.01
N PRO A 50 -21.00 20.84 14.13
CA PRO A 50 -19.84 21.06 15.01
C PRO A 50 -19.23 19.75 15.54
N CYS A 51 -20.06 18.73 15.81
CA CYS A 51 -19.60 17.42 16.28
C CYS A 51 -18.87 16.60 15.21
N CYS A 52 -18.95 16.99 13.93
CA CYS A 52 -18.23 16.37 12.82
C CYS A 52 -17.01 17.18 12.38
N ARG A 53 -16.77 18.37 12.95
CA ARG A 53 -15.60 19.16 12.60
C ARG A 53 -14.33 18.47 13.06
N ARG A 54 -13.34 18.51 12.17
CA ARG A 54 -11.99 18.04 12.45
C ARG A 54 -11.43 18.82 13.66
N PRO A 55 -10.91 18.12 14.69
CA PRO A 55 -10.24 18.80 15.79
C PRO A 55 -8.99 19.51 15.24
N GLY A 56 -8.88 20.82 15.45
CA GLY A 56 -7.67 21.57 15.09
C GLY A 56 -6.48 21.09 15.91
N LYS A 57 -5.32 20.93 15.27
CA LYS A 57 -4.06 20.59 15.95
C LYS A 57 -3.61 21.83 16.74
N LYS A 58 -3.79 21.84 18.07
CA LYS A 58 -3.14 22.85 18.92
C LYS A 58 -1.66 22.48 19.05
N CYS A 59 -0.78 23.42 18.71
CA CYS A 59 0.67 23.21 18.72
C CYS A 59 1.14 22.84 20.16
N GLY A 60 1.78 21.68 20.31
CA GLY A 60 2.40 21.24 21.57
C GLY A 60 1.49 20.56 22.62
N SER A 61 0.17 20.43 22.40
CA SER A 61 -0.71 19.71 23.34
C SER A 61 -0.99 18.27 22.87
N LYS A 62 -1.14 17.31 23.80
CA LYS A 62 -1.65 15.96 23.51
C LYS A 62 -2.86 16.04 22.58
N ARG A 63 -2.83 15.29 21.48
CA ARG A 63 -3.87 15.34 20.43
C ARG A 63 -5.24 15.07 21.07
N PRO A 64 -6.22 15.99 20.94
CA PRO A 64 -7.55 15.74 21.49
C PRO A 64 -8.17 14.52 20.78
N PRO A 65 -8.90 13.65 21.49
CA PRO A 65 -9.60 12.55 20.85
C PRO A 65 -10.59 13.10 19.82
N ALA A 66 -10.63 12.52 18.62
CA ALA A 66 -11.68 12.85 17.68
C ALA A 66 -13.05 12.52 18.26
N SER A 67 -14.01 13.40 17.97
CA SER A 67 -15.42 13.14 18.27
C SER A 67 -15.90 11.91 17.49
N PRO A 68 -16.79 11.08 18.06
CA PRO A 68 -17.41 9.97 17.34
C PRO A 68 -18.13 10.42 16.06
N GLY A 69 -18.67 11.65 16.04
CA GLY A 69 -19.30 12.26 14.86
C GLY A 69 -18.32 12.45 13.69
N PHE A 70 -17.12 12.96 13.95
CA PHE A 70 -16.08 13.11 12.93
C PHE A 70 -15.65 11.75 12.37
N LEU A 71 -15.41 10.75 13.24
CA LEU A 71 -15.02 9.40 12.79
C LEU A 71 -16.11 8.74 11.94
N CYS A 72 -17.36 8.85 12.35
CA CYS A 72 -18.52 8.35 11.61
C CYS A 72 -18.65 9.04 10.25
N GLY A 73 -18.55 10.37 10.23
CA GLY A 73 -18.57 11.16 9.00
C GLY A 73 -17.44 10.77 8.04
N HIS A 74 -16.21 10.67 8.53
CA HIS A 74 -15.05 10.26 7.72
C HIS A 74 -15.23 8.85 7.12
N ALA A 75 -15.65 7.88 7.93
CA ALA A 75 -15.90 6.52 7.48
C ALA A 75 -17.06 6.45 6.45
N ALA A 76 -18.18 7.13 6.73
CA ALA A 76 -19.35 7.17 5.86
C ALA A 76 -19.03 7.86 4.53
N GLY A 77 -18.40 9.03 4.56
CA GLY A 77 -17.97 9.75 3.37
C GLY A 77 -16.97 8.93 2.56
N GLY A 78 -16.00 8.30 3.23
CA GLY A 78 -15.03 7.41 2.60
C GLY A 78 -15.67 6.23 1.87
N PHE A 79 -16.63 5.55 2.51
CA PHE A 79 -17.37 4.44 1.92
C PHE A 79 -18.24 4.90 0.74
N LEU A 80 -19.03 5.95 0.93
CA LEU A 80 -20.00 6.44 -0.07
C LEU A 80 -19.35 6.95 -1.35
N VAL A 81 -18.25 7.72 -1.24
CA VAL A 81 -17.50 8.17 -2.42
C VAL A 81 -17.06 6.98 -3.25
N ARG A 82 -16.48 5.96 -2.60
CA ARG A 82 -15.95 4.77 -3.29
C ARG A 82 -17.04 3.88 -3.85
N LEU A 83 -18.14 3.68 -3.11
CA LEU A 83 -19.31 2.95 -3.61
C LEU A 83 -19.90 3.66 -4.84
N THR A 84 -20.02 4.99 -4.79
CA THR A 84 -20.48 5.81 -5.92
C THR A 84 -19.56 5.64 -7.13
N THR A 85 -18.24 5.67 -6.94
CA THR A 85 -17.26 5.42 -8.00
C THR A 85 -17.40 4.02 -8.60
N VAL A 86 -17.57 2.98 -7.76
CA VAL A 86 -17.76 1.60 -8.24
C VAL A 86 -19.05 1.47 -9.07
N VAL A 87 -20.16 2.06 -8.61
CA VAL A 87 -21.43 2.05 -9.34
C VAL A 87 -21.31 2.83 -10.66
N PHE A 88 -20.59 3.95 -10.67
CA PHE A 88 -20.31 4.71 -11.88
C PHE A 88 -19.49 3.91 -12.90
N ILE A 89 -18.39 3.27 -12.46
CA ILE A 89 -17.57 2.41 -13.32
C ILE A 89 -18.41 1.24 -13.85
N LEU A 90 -19.24 0.61 -13.01
CA LEU A 90 -20.14 -0.45 -13.43
C LEU A 90 -21.16 0.04 -14.47
N MET A 91 -21.74 1.22 -14.29
CA MET A 91 -22.67 1.83 -15.24
C MET A 91 -21.98 2.10 -16.58
N LEU A 92 -20.79 2.73 -16.57
CA LEU A 92 -19.98 2.93 -17.77
C LEU A 92 -19.69 1.59 -18.46
N PHE A 93 -19.33 0.57 -17.69
CA PHE A 93 -19.06 -0.77 -18.20
C PHE A 93 -20.29 -1.41 -18.87
N VAL A 94 -21.46 -1.33 -18.23
CA VAL A 94 -22.73 -1.86 -18.75
C VAL A 94 -23.15 -1.16 -20.05
N ILE A 95 -22.84 0.13 -20.21
CA ILE A 95 -23.11 0.90 -21.44
C ILE A 95 -22.07 0.59 -22.52
N LEU A 96 -20.79 0.52 -22.14
CA LEU A 96 -19.67 0.36 -23.07
C LEU A 96 -19.68 -1.01 -23.74
N VAL A 97 -20.00 -2.09 -23.02
CA VAL A 97 -19.96 -3.46 -23.56
C VAL A 97 -20.89 -3.64 -24.78
N PRO A 98 -22.19 -3.28 -24.72
CA PRO A 98 -23.07 -3.29 -25.90
C PRO A 98 -22.66 -2.27 -26.97
N ALA A 99 -22.20 -1.07 -26.58
CA ALA A 99 -21.78 -0.05 -27.55
C ALA A 99 -20.59 -0.54 -28.41
N LEU A 100 -19.57 -1.13 -27.77
CA LEU A 100 -18.43 -1.75 -28.45
C LEU A 100 -18.85 -2.93 -29.33
N GLN A 101 -19.90 -3.66 -28.95
CA GLN A 101 -20.44 -4.76 -29.77
C GLN A 101 -21.19 -4.25 -31.00
N LEU A 102 -21.93 -3.15 -30.87
CA LEU A 102 -22.76 -2.56 -31.94
C LEU A 102 -21.96 -1.70 -32.92
N LEU A 103 -20.90 -1.04 -32.45
CA LEU A 103 -20.06 -0.15 -33.25
C LEU A 103 -19.56 -0.77 -34.57
N PRO A 104 -19.03 -2.01 -34.61
CA PRO A 104 -18.58 -2.63 -35.87
C PRO A 104 -19.69 -2.77 -36.92
N PHE A 105 -20.90 -3.08 -36.50
CA PHE A 105 -22.02 -3.29 -37.42
C PHE A 105 -22.63 -1.97 -37.86
N ALA A 106 -22.70 -0.98 -36.95
CA ALA A 106 -23.19 0.36 -37.25
C ALA A 106 -22.31 1.08 -38.29
N LEU A 107 -20.98 0.97 -38.19
CA LEU A 107 -20.05 1.64 -39.11
C LEU A 107 -20.11 1.11 -40.55
N ARG A 108 -20.64 -0.09 -40.78
CA ARG A 108 -20.62 -0.76 -42.10
C ARG A 108 -21.97 -0.92 -42.75
N GLY A 109 -23.06 -0.58 -42.07
CA GLY A 109 -24.41 -0.81 -42.59
C GLY A 109 -24.84 -2.28 -42.63
N ASN A 110 -24.03 -3.22 -42.12
CA ASN A 110 -24.30 -4.67 -42.10
C ASN A 110 -25.25 -5.06 -40.95
N ARG A 111 -26.41 -4.42 -40.93
CA ARG A 111 -27.44 -4.62 -39.91
C ARG A 111 -28.11 -6.00 -40.02
N GLU A 112 -28.34 -6.44 -41.25
CA GLU A 112 -29.00 -7.70 -41.58
C GLU A 112 -28.28 -8.90 -40.95
N VAL A 113 -26.95 -8.85 -40.87
CA VAL A 113 -26.12 -9.90 -40.25
C VAL A 113 -26.38 -10.07 -38.75
N ILE A 114 -26.63 -8.97 -38.01
CA ILE A 114 -27.00 -9.09 -36.58
C ILE A 114 -28.37 -9.73 -36.46
N GLU A 115 -29.33 -9.26 -37.26
CA GLU A 115 -30.71 -9.74 -37.22
C GLU A 115 -30.75 -11.24 -37.56
N GLU A 116 -30.04 -11.66 -38.61
CA GLU A 116 -29.87 -13.06 -39.02
C GLU A 116 -29.28 -13.91 -37.87
N ARG A 117 -28.21 -13.47 -37.21
CA ARG A 117 -27.59 -14.22 -36.10
C ARG A 117 -28.49 -14.32 -34.87
N CYS A 118 -29.24 -13.25 -34.60
CA CYS A 118 -30.23 -13.27 -33.53
C CYS A 118 -31.37 -14.24 -33.87
N GLN A 119 -31.83 -14.27 -35.13
CA GLN A 119 -32.82 -15.24 -35.60
C GLN A 119 -32.28 -16.67 -35.53
N GLU A 120 -31.05 -16.92 -35.98
CA GLU A 120 -30.39 -18.23 -35.90
C GLU A 120 -30.27 -18.69 -34.43
N TYR A 121 -29.86 -17.80 -33.54
CA TYR A 121 -29.77 -18.09 -32.10
C TYR A 121 -31.13 -18.44 -31.50
N VAL A 122 -32.16 -17.62 -31.78
CA VAL A 122 -33.52 -17.88 -31.31
C VAL A 122 -34.07 -19.18 -31.90
N ALA A 123 -33.86 -19.43 -33.20
CA ALA A 123 -34.27 -20.66 -33.87
C ALA A 123 -33.61 -21.90 -33.24
N LYS A 124 -32.30 -21.85 -32.95
CA LYS A 124 -31.58 -22.94 -32.26
C LYS A 124 -32.16 -23.23 -30.88
N ILE A 125 -32.52 -22.19 -30.12
CA ILE A 125 -33.14 -22.36 -28.81
C ILE A 125 -34.56 -22.93 -28.93
N THR A 126 -35.39 -22.35 -29.81
CA THR A 126 -36.80 -22.75 -29.99
C THR A 126 -36.92 -24.18 -30.53
N THR A 127 -36.02 -24.60 -31.42
CA THR A 127 -35.95 -25.98 -31.95
C THR A 127 -35.30 -26.97 -30.98
N ARG A 128 -34.94 -26.54 -29.75
CA ARG A 128 -34.24 -27.32 -28.73
C ARG A 128 -32.87 -27.86 -29.17
N GLN A 129 -32.28 -27.28 -30.21
CA GLN A 129 -30.89 -27.55 -30.60
C GLN A 129 -29.89 -26.86 -29.64
N ALA A 130 -30.35 -25.84 -28.90
CA ALA A 130 -29.61 -25.20 -27.82
C ALA A 130 -30.47 -25.14 -26.54
N VAL A 131 -29.81 -25.21 -25.39
CA VAL A 131 -30.46 -25.12 -24.07
C VAL A 131 -30.72 -23.66 -23.74
N SER A 132 -31.98 -23.30 -23.47
CA SER A 132 -32.36 -21.98 -22.96
C SER A 132 -31.77 -21.76 -21.57
N ARG A 133 -31.45 -20.51 -21.20
CA ARG A 133 -30.80 -20.20 -19.92
C ARG A 133 -31.42 -18.99 -19.24
N CYS A 134 -31.09 -18.78 -17.96
CA CYS A 134 -31.52 -17.60 -17.23
C CYS A 134 -31.01 -16.29 -17.85
N THR A 135 -29.88 -16.32 -18.55
CA THR A 135 -29.36 -15.16 -19.31
C THR A 135 -30.24 -14.76 -20.50
N ASP A 136 -31.14 -15.65 -20.92
CA ASP A 136 -32.12 -15.42 -22.00
C ASP A 136 -33.47 -14.93 -21.47
N MET A 137 -33.61 -14.76 -20.16
CA MET A 137 -34.83 -14.26 -19.54
C MET A 137 -34.71 -12.76 -19.19
N HIS A 138 -35.78 -12.03 -19.42
CA HIS A 138 -36.00 -10.67 -18.95
C HIS A 138 -37.38 -10.60 -18.29
N ASN A 139 -37.43 -10.20 -17.01
CA ASN A 139 -38.66 -10.19 -16.20
C ASN A 139 -39.39 -11.55 -16.24
N TYR A 140 -38.65 -12.66 -16.14
CA TYR A 140 -39.17 -14.03 -16.16
C TYR A 140 -39.84 -14.49 -17.48
N HIS A 141 -39.71 -13.72 -18.55
CA HIS A 141 -40.07 -14.13 -19.91
C HIS A 141 -38.82 -14.21 -20.78
N PHE A 142 -38.81 -15.06 -21.81
CA PHE A 142 -37.70 -15.03 -22.75
C PHE A 142 -37.70 -13.70 -23.48
N TRP A 143 -36.53 -13.06 -23.59
CA TRP A 143 -36.47 -11.70 -24.15
C TRP A 143 -36.96 -11.66 -25.60
N TYR A 144 -36.86 -12.76 -26.35
CA TYR A 144 -37.33 -12.87 -27.73
C TYR A 144 -38.84 -13.15 -27.87
N GLU A 145 -39.54 -13.52 -26.79
CA GLU A 145 -41.00 -13.69 -26.77
C GLU A 145 -41.73 -12.39 -26.46
N ASN A 146 -41.04 -11.45 -25.83
CA ASN A 146 -41.63 -10.18 -25.44
C ASN A 146 -41.80 -9.28 -26.69
N MET A 147 -43.03 -8.84 -26.96
CA MET A 147 -43.38 -7.95 -28.07
C MET A 147 -42.53 -6.67 -28.12
N THR A 148 -42.03 -6.21 -26.98
CA THR A 148 -41.10 -5.08 -26.91
C THR A 148 -39.82 -5.36 -27.69
N PHE A 149 -39.33 -6.61 -27.72
CA PHE A 149 -38.06 -6.97 -28.36
C PHE A 149 -38.21 -7.85 -29.61
N SER A 150 -39.36 -8.50 -29.82
CA SER A 150 -39.65 -9.35 -30.98
C SER A 150 -40.05 -8.50 -32.20
N GLY A 151 -39.10 -7.82 -32.84
CA GLY A 151 -39.38 -7.22 -34.15
C GLY A 151 -39.57 -8.31 -35.20
N ASN A 152 -40.81 -8.60 -35.63
CA ASN A 152 -41.18 -9.55 -36.71
C ASN A 152 -40.19 -10.71 -36.93
N VAL A 153 -39.86 -11.47 -35.88
CA VAL A 153 -38.96 -12.64 -35.96
C VAL A 153 -39.75 -13.87 -36.47
N THR A 154 -40.45 -13.70 -37.59
CA THR A 154 -41.19 -14.78 -38.27
C THR A 154 -40.55 -15.16 -39.60
N ALA A 155 -39.33 -14.68 -39.89
CA ALA A 155 -38.64 -14.96 -41.15
C ALA A 155 -38.13 -16.41 -41.21
N GLU A 156 -38.30 -17.04 -42.37
CA GLU A 156 -37.76 -18.35 -42.70
C GLU A 156 -36.24 -18.39 -42.52
N VAL A 157 -35.72 -19.51 -42.02
CA VAL A 157 -34.28 -19.69 -41.74
C VAL A 157 -33.50 -19.60 -43.06
N PRO A 158 -32.57 -18.64 -43.23
CA PRO A 158 -31.76 -18.54 -44.44
C PRO A 158 -30.88 -19.79 -44.61
N THR A 159 -30.66 -20.17 -45.87
CA THR A 159 -29.92 -21.41 -46.18
C THR A 159 -28.41 -21.29 -45.85
N PRO A 160 -27.74 -22.36 -45.38
CA PRO A 160 -26.38 -22.30 -44.82
C PRO A 160 -25.27 -21.80 -45.78
N GLU A 161 -25.49 -21.81 -47.10
CA GLU A 161 -24.48 -21.44 -48.09
C GLU A 161 -24.28 -19.91 -48.24
N GLU A 162 -25.27 -19.08 -47.88
CA GLU A 162 -25.17 -17.61 -48.01
C GLU A 162 -24.48 -16.94 -46.80
N ALA A 163 -24.39 -17.63 -45.65
CA ALA A 163 -23.91 -17.06 -44.38
C ALA A 163 -22.38 -17.04 -44.18
N ALA A 164 -21.59 -17.52 -45.16
CA ALA A 164 -20.13 -17.72 -45.01
C ALA A 164 -19.27 -16.47 -45.30
N HIS A 165 -19.74 -15.54 -46.14
CA HIS A 165 -18.96 -14.38 -46.61
C HIS A 165 -18.79 -13.17 -45.64
N PRO A 166 -19.68 -12.86 -44.68
CA PRO A 166 -19.56 -11.63 -43.85
C PRO A 166 -18.47 -11.65 -42.76
N TRP A 167 -17.87 -12.82 -42.48
CA TRP A 167 -16.98 -13.01 -41.33
C TRP A 167 -15.57 -12.45 -41.48
N GLN A 168 -15.08 -12.33 -42.71
CA GLN A 168 -13.74 -11.82 -43.01
C GLN A 168 -13.59 -10.33 -42.63
N GLU A 169 -14.71 -9.64 -42.49
CA GLU A 169 -14.80 -8.20 -42.27
C GLU A 169 -15.01 -7.80 -40.80
N TYR A 170 -15.77 -8.60 -40.03
CA TYR A 170 -15.85 -8.49 -38.56
C TYR A 170 -14.47 -8.66 -37.89
N GLN A 171 -13.58 -9.43 -38.52
CA GLN A 171 -12.16 -9.53 -38.14
C GLN A 171 -11.46 -8.17 -38.12
N VAL A 172 -11.84 -7.20 -38.96
CA VAL A 172 -11.12 -5.93 -39.12
C VAL A 172 -11.34 -4.95 -37.96
N LEU A 173 -12.55 -4.79 -37.42
CA LEU A 173 -12.73 -3.92 -36.23
C LEU A 173 -12.27 -4.60 -34.93
N LYS A 174 -12.47 -5.91 -34.83
CA LYS A 174 -11.80 -6.70 -33.79
C LYS A 174 -10.28 -6.56 -33.90
N SER A 175 -9.76 -6.45 -35.12
CA SER A 175 -8.37 -6.09 -35.39
C SER A 175 -8.05 -4.66 -34.93
N SER A 176 -8.95 -3.67 -35.01
CA SER A 176 -8.71 -2.31 -34.49
C SER A 176 -8.63 -2.25 -32.96
N VAL A 177 -9.56 -2.88 -32.23
CA VAL A 177 -9.47 -2.95 -30.75
C VAL A 177 -8.27 -3.81 -30.34
N SER A 178 -8.04 -4.93 -31.04
CA SER A 178 -6.83 -5.74 -30.85
C SER A 178 -5.56 -4.95 -31.16
N LEU A 179 -5.56 -4.11 -32.20
CA LEU A 179 -4.44 -3.26 -32.57
C LEU A 179 -4.20 -2.20 -31.51
N LEU A 180 -5.24 -1.54 -31.01
CA LEU A 180 -5.12 -0.59 -29.90
C LEU A 180 -4.52 -1.28 -28.66
N VAL A 181 -5.03 -2.45 -28.28
CA VAL A 181 -4.48 -3.23 -27.17
C VAL A 181 -3.03 -3.65 -27.43
N LYS A 182 -2.69 -4.06 -28.66
CA LYS A 182 -1.32 -4.40 -29.06
C LYS A 182 -0.39 -3.20 -29.05
N VAL A 183 -0.85 -2.04 -29.53
CA VAL A 183 -0.08 -0.78 -29.54
C VAL A 183 0.15 -0.29 -28.13
N LEU A 184 -0.90 -0.24 -27.29
CA LEU A 184 -0.77 0.13 -25.88
C LEU A 184 0.11 -0.86 -25.11
N GLY A 185 -0.03 -2.16 -25.38
CA GLY A 185 0.84 -3.20 -24.83
C GLY A 185 2.30 -3.06 -25.28
N LEU A 186 2.54 -2.76 -26.57
CA LEU A 186 3.87 -2.50 -27.10
C LEU A 186 4.47 -1.24 -26.48
N LEU A 187 3.70 -0.16 -26.33
CA LEU A 187 4.14 1.06 -25.64
C LEU A 187 4.51 0.78 -24.18
N LEU A 188 3.75 -0.08 -23.49
CA LEU A 188 4.06 -0.50 -22.13
C LEU A 188 5.38 -1.30 -22.07
N VAL A 189 5.57 -2.24 -22.99
CA VAL A 189 6.82 -3.02 -23.08
C VAL A 189 8.01 -2.14 -23.46
N MET A 190 7.85 -1.25 -24.45
CA MET A 190 8.89 -0.31 -24.87
C MET A 190 9.27 0.66 -23.75
N SER A 191 8.30 1.22 -23.03
CA SER A 191 8.58 2.09 -21.89
C SER A 191 9.25 1.35 -20.73
N LEU A 192 8.94 0.08 -20.51
CA LEU A 192 9.65 -0.77 -19.55
C LEU A 192 11.11 -1.03 -19.98
N CYS A 193 11.35 -1.38 -21.24
CA CYS A 193 12.69 -1.60 -21.79
C CYS A 193 13.55 -0.32 -21.81
N LEU A 194 12.92 0.84 -22.01
CA LEU A 194 13.58 2.16 -22.03
C LEU A 194 13.73 2.79 -20.64
N MET A 195 13.16 2.17 -19.59
CA MET A 195 13.25 2.65 -18.21
C MET A 195 14.70 2.94 -17.75
N PRO A 196 15.73 2.13 -18.09
CA PRO A 196 17.11 2.42 -17.73
C PRO A 196 17.69 3.69 -18.39
N ILE A 197 17.13 4.13 -19.53
CA ILE A 197 17.65 5.24 -20.35
C ILE A 197 16.88 6.53 -20.07
N ILE A 198 15.55 6.47 -20.11
CA ILE A 198 14.66 7.64 -20.02
C ILE A 198 14.20 7.89 -18.57
N GLY A 199 14.50 6.96 -17.67
CA GLY A 199 14.00 6.95 -16.30
C GLY A 199 12.60 6.36 -16.19
N ASN A 200 12.08 6.29 -14.96
CA ASN A 200 10.80 5.66 -14.64
C ASN A 200 9.57 6.51 -15.00
N ALA A 201 9.71 7.83 -15.16
CA ALA A 201 8.59 8.75 -15.37
C ALA A 201 7.77 8.42 -16.64
N ALA A 202 8.44 8.08 -17.75
CA ALA A 202 7.77 7.70 -19.00
C ALA A 202 6.96 6.41 -18.86
N PHE A 203 7.52 5.38 -18.18
CA PHE A 203 6.82 4.15 -17.89
C PHE A 203 5.59 4.38 -17.00
N LEU A 204 5.73 5.20 -15.95
CA LEU A 204 4.62 5.55 -15.07
C LEU A 204 3.52 6.28 -15.83
N MET A 205 3.85 7.26 -16.68
CA MET A 205 2.87 7.95 -17.51
C MET A 205 2.13 6.99 -18.45
N VAL A 206 2.85 6.08 -19.13
CA VAL A 206 2.24 5.07 -20.01
C VAL A 206 1.35 4.13 -19.21
N LEU A 207 1.80 3.62 -18.06
CA LEU A 207 1.01 2.73 -17.21
C LEU A 207 -0.27 3.40 -16.69
N GLN A 208 -0.19 4.68 -16.30
CA GLN A 208 -1.33 5.45 -15.81
C GLN A 208 -2.41 5.67 -16.90
N CYS A 209 -1.99 5.92 -18.15
CA CYS A 209 -2.93 6.16 -19.26
C CYS A 209 -3.40 4.85 -19.91
N ALA A 210 -2.47 3.95 -20.25
CA ALA A 210 -2.74 2.73 -21.00
C ALA A 210 -3.36 1.63 -20.12
N GLY A 211 -2.93 1.52 -18.86
CA GLY A 211 -3.37 0.46 -17.96
C GLY A 211 -4.89 0.40 -17.83
N PRO A 212 -5.59 1.49 -17.45
CA PRO A 212 -7.04 1.46 -17.25
C PRO A 212 -7.79 1.13 -18.53
N ILE A 213 -7.31 1.64 -19.68
CA ILE A 213 -7.88 1.35 -21.00
C ILE A 213 -7.71 -0.13 -21.36
N LEU A 214 -6.53 -0.71 -21.09
CA LEU A 214 -6.25 -2.13 -21.31
C LEU A 214 -7.14 -3.02 -20.42
N LEU A 215 -7.28 -2.69 -19.14
CA LEU A 215 -8.12 -3.44 -18.21
C LEU A 215 -9.61 -3.36 -18.59
N LEU A 216 -10.08 -2.16 -18.93
CA LEU A 216 -11.44 -1.94 -19.41
C LEU A 216 -11.69 -2.69 -20.72
N GLY A 217 -10.74 -2.63 -21.66
CA GLY A 217 -10.80 -3.35 -22.93
C GLY A 217 -10.82 -4.87 -22.76
N PHE A 218 -9.95 -5.40 -21.89
CA PHE A 218 -9.89 -6.84 -21.59
C PHE A 218 -11.17 -7.31 -20.89
N SER A 219 -11.63 -6.58 -19.87
CA SER A 219 -12.87 -6.91 -19.14
C SER A 219 -14.10 -6.84 -20.07
N SER A 220 -14.12 -5.85 -20.97
CA SER A 220 -15.17 -5.70 -21.97
C SER A 220 -15.15 -6.86 -22.97
N ALA A 221 -13.97 -7.23 -23.47
CA ALA A 221 -13.81 -8.35 -24.40
C ALA A 221 -14.22 -9.69 -23.76
N PHE A 222 -13.84 -9.93 -22.50
CA PHE A 222 -14.21 -11.13 -21.75
C PHE A 222 -15.73 -11.20 -21.52
N THR A 223 -16.35 -10.07 -21.17
CA THR A 223 -17.80 -9.97 -21.00
C THR A 223 -18.55 -10.12 -22.32
N GLN A 224 -18.02 -9.54 -23.41
CA GLN A 224 -18.57 -9.72 -24.75
C GLN A 224 -18.51 -11.19 -25.17
N TYR A 225 -17.40 -11.88 -24.92
CA TYR A 225 -17.27 -13.31 -25.19
C TYR A 225 -18.30 -14.12 -24.40
N SER A 226 -18.51 -13.82 -23.12
CA SER A 226 -19.54 -14.48 -22.30
C SER A 226 -20.96 -14.25 -22.80
N ILE A 227 -21.29 -13.02 -23.18
CA ILE A 227 -22.67 -12.61 -23.49
C ILE A 227 -23.01 -12.93 -24.95
N PHE A 228 -22.14 -12.55 -25.87
CA PHE A 228 -22.36 -12.64 -27.32
C PHE A 228 -21.71 -13.87 -27.95
N GLY A 229 -20.80 -14.57 -27.27
CA GLY A 229 -20.20 -15.82 -27.74
C GLY A 229 -21.21 -16.86 -28.24
N PRO A 230 -22.31 -17.16 -27.50
CA PRO A 230 -23.34 -18.09 -27.96
C PRO A 230 -24.04 -17.70 -29.27
N MET A 231 -24.19 -16.40 -29.54
CA MET A 231 -24.87 -15.90 -30.75
C MET A 231 -23.92 -15.76 -31.92
N SER A 232 -22.69 -15.32 -31.64
CA SER A 232 -21.69 -15.01 -32.66
C SER A 232 -20.79 -16.18 -33.01
N GLY A 233 -20.65 -17.19 -32.14
CA GLY A 233 -19.57 -18.18 -32.29
C GLY A 233 -18.18 -17.54 -32.29
N SER A 234 -18.06 -16.29 -31.82
CA SER A 234 -16.82 -15.53 -31.93
C SER A 234 -15.70 -16.17 -31.12
N ARG A 235 -14.48 -16.11 -31.66
CA ARG A 235 -13.28 -16.55 -30.94
C ARG A 235 -12.82 -15.43 -30.01
N MET A 236 -12.44 -15.72 -28.77
CA MET A 236 -11.68 -14.79 -27.94
C MET A 236 -10.21 -15.20 -27.98
N LEU A 237 -9.34 -14.34 -28.52
CA LEU A 237 -7.94 -14.68 -28.80
C LEU A 237 -7.84 -15.99 -29.61
N PHE A 238 -7.47 -17.09 -28.96
CA PHE A 238 -7.29 -18.42 -29.55
C PHE A 238 -8.44 -19.40 -29.28
N TRP A 239 -9.42 -19.04 -28.44
CA TRP A 239 -10.50 -19.95 -28.02
C TRP A 239 -11.78 -19.71 -28.81
N SER A 240 -12.30 -20.75 -29.48
CA SER A 240 -13.69 -20.76 -29.94
C SER A 240 -14.64 -20.75 -28.75
N TYR A 241 -15.81 -20.13 -28.91
CA TYR A 241 -16.83 -20.22 -27.86
C TYR A 241 -17.31 -21.67 -27.74
N ASP A 242 -16.97 -22.28 -26.61
CA ASP A 242 -17.57 -23.52 -26.14
C ASP A 242 -18.22 -23.23 -24.79
N HIS A 243 -19.51 -23.52 -24.71
CA HIS A 243 -20.30 -23.21 -23.54
C HIS A 243 -19.83 -24.00 -22.31
N ASP A 244 -19.60 -25.29 -22.48
CA ASP A 244 -19.28 -26.17 -21.36
C ASP A 244 -17.89 -25.84 -20.82
N ALA A 245 -16.94 -25.60 -21.73
CA ALA A 245 -15.62 -25.07 -21.37
C ALA A 245 -15.71 -23.72 -20.64
N TRP A 246 -16.59 -22.81 -21.07
CA TRP A 246 -16.78 -21.52 -20.41
C TRP A 246 -17.36 -21.66 -19.00
N VAL A 247 -18.42 -22.46 -18.83
CA VAL A 247 -19.03 -22.71 -17.52
C VAL A 247 -18.03 -23.38 -16.59
N ALA A 248 -17.29 -24.37 -17.09
CA ALA A 248 -16.22 -25.03 -16.34
C ALA A 248 -15.12 -24.04 -15.94
N PHE A 249 -14.70 -23.14 -16.85
CA PHE A 249 -13.72 -22.11 -16.57
C PHE A 249 -14.15 -21.17 -15.43
N VAL A 250 -15.39 -20.64 -15.48
CA VAL A 250 -15.89 -19.72 -14.44
C VAL A 250 -16.06 -20.45 -13.11
N LYS A 251 -16.59 -21.68 -13.10
CA LYS A 251 -16.68 -22.50 -11.88
C LYS A 251 -15.30 -22.78 -11.30
N ALA A 252 -14.35 -23.21 -12.11
CA ALA A 252 -12.97 -23.44 -11.70
C ALA A 252 -12.32 -22.17 -11.15
N SER A 253 -12.56 -21.01 -11.76
CA SER A 253 -12.05 -19.71 -11.30
C SER A 253 -12.63 -19.32 -9.93
N LEU A 254 -13.93 -19.51 -9.72
CA LEU A 254 -14.58 -19.24 -8.42
C LEU A 254 -14.08 -20.22 -7.34
N ILE A 255 -13.91 -21.50 -7.66
CA ILE A 255 -13.32 -22.49 -6.75
C ILE A 255 -11.88 -22.13 -6.43
N ALA A 256 -11.07 -21.77 -7.42
CA ALA A 256 -9.71 -21.32 -7.22
C ALA A 256 -9.67 -20.07 -6.31
N ALA A 257 -10.55 -19.09 -6.52
CA ALA A 257 -10.66 -17.92 -5.65
C ALA A 257 -11.00 -18.30 -4.20
N MET A 258 -11.94 -19.24 -4.00
CA MET A 258 -12.30 -19.76 -2.67
C MET A 258 -11.13 -20.47 -1.99
N VAL A 259 -10.35 -21.26 -2.73
CA VAL A 259 -9.17 -21.99 -2.21
C VAL A 259 -8.01 -21.04 -1.92
N MET A 260 -7.83 -19.99 -2.72
CA MET A 260 -6.73 -19.04 -2.59
C MET A 260 -6.98 -18.00 -1.49
N LEU A 261 -8.24 -17.72 -1.15
CA LEU A 261 -8.63 -16.71 -0.17
C LEU A 261 -7.93 -16.82 1.20
N PRO A 262 -7.73 -18.01 1.81
CA PRO A 262 -7.01 -18.14 3.07
C PRO A 262 -5.50 -17.90 2.95
N PHE A 263 -4.94 -18.02 1.74
CA PHE A 263 -3.51 -17.81 1.41
C PHE A 263 -3.25 -16.48 0.72
N TYR A 264 -4.30 -15.67 0.55
CA TYR A 264 -4.28 -14.49 -0.28
C TYR A 264 -3.18 -13.50 0.12
N GLU A 265 -2.96 -13.38 1.42
CA GLU A 265 -1.97 -12.49 2.01
C GLU A 265 -0.55 -13.01 1.79
N GLU A 266 -0.34 -14.32 1.86
CA GLU A 266 0.95 -14.93 1.55
C GLU A 266 1.31 -14.74 0.08
N ILE A 267 0.31 -14.86 -0.81
CA ILE A 267 0.45 -14.57 -2.24
C ILE A 267 0.77 -13.08 -2.43
N ARG A 268 0.05 -12.20 -1.73
CA ARG A 268 0.30 -10.76 -1.76
C ARG A 268 1.75 -10.44 -1.35
N CYS A 269 2.21 -11.06 -0.27
CA CYS A 269 3.54 -10.82 0.28
C CYS A 269 4.68 -11.48 -0.48
N VAL A 270 4.47 -12.12 -1.65
CA VAL A 270 5.53 -12.84 -2.37
C VAL A 270 6.74 -11.94 -2.66
N LEU A 271 6.52 -10.71 -3.13
CA LEU A 271 7.63 -9.77 -3.38
C LEU A 271 8.32 -9.35 -2.09
N HIS A 272 7.56 -9.06 -1.03
CA HIS A 272 8.13 -8.76 0.28
C HIS A 272 8.95 -9.95 0.82
N ILE A 273 8.46 -11.19 0.69
CA ILE A 273 9.15 -12.41 1.11
C ILE A 273 10.44 -12.59 0.31
N TYR A 274 10.38 -12.35 -1.01
CA TYR A 274 11.55 -12.37 -1.87
C TYR A 274 12.58 -11.33 -1.43
N TYR A 275 12.16 -10.07 -1.23
CA TYR A 275 13.02 -9.00 -0.74
C TYR A 275 13.65 -9.34 0.62
N CYS A 276 12.82 -9.79 1.57
CA CYS A 276 13.25 -10.25 2.88
C CYS A 276 14.24 -11.43 2.80
N ARG A 277 14.09 -12.34 1.83
CA ARG A 277 15.04 -13.42 1.57
C ARG A 277 16.37 -12.90 1.03
N CYS A 278 16.35 -11.97 0.08
CA CYS A 278 17.56 -11.34 -0.44
C CYS A 278 18.31 -10.61 0.68
N LEU A 279 17.61 -9.82 1.48
CA LEU A 279 18.21 -9.14 2.64
C LEU A 279 18.83 -10.14 3.63
N LYS A 280 18.15 -11.26 3.91
CA LYS A 280 18.72 -12.32 4.76
C LYS A 280 20.02 -12.87 4.20
N GLN A 281 20.03 -13.22 2.92
CA GLN A 281 21.19 -13.83 2.30
C GLN A 281 22.37 -12.86 2.21
N ASN A 282 22.11 -11.57 2.00
CA ASN A 282 23.14 -10.56 1.82
C ASN A 282 23.69 -9.99 3.13
N PHE A 283 22.84 -9.76 4.14
CA PHE A 283 23.23 -9.01 5.34
C PHE A 283 23.32 -9.85 6.62
N PHE A 284 22.78 -11.07 6.64
CA PHE A 284 22.79 -11.90 7.85
C PHE A 284 23.77 -13.05 7.69
N TYR A 285 24.60 -13.27 8.71
CA TYR A 285 25.60 -14.34 8.70
C TYR A 285 24.98 -15.70 8.37
N ARG A 286 25.43 -16.30 7.26
CA ARG A 286 24.88 -17.56 6.69
C ARG A 286 23.37 -17.54 6.45
N GLY A 287 22.78 -16.36 6.22
CA GLY A 287 21.34 -16.17 6.10
C GLY A 287 20.56 -16.42 7.40
N LYS A 288 21.21 -16.50 8.56
CA LYS A 288 20.54 -16.72 9.85
C LYS A 288 19.73 -15.49 10.23
N ASN A 289 18.43 -15.67 10.30
CA ASN A 289 17.50 -14.59 10.62
C ASN A 289 17.01 -14.71 12.07
N PRO A 290 17.68 -14.08 13.04
CA PRO A 290 17.33 -14.20 14.45
C PRO A 290 15.95 -13.61 14.73
N TYR A 291 15.33 -14.06 15.82
CA TYR A 291 14.16 -13.37 16.36
C TYR A 291 14.59 -12.00 16.89
N PHE A 292 13.77 -10.98 16.66
CA PHE A 292 14.14 -9.63 17.04
C PHE A 292 14.28 -9.49 18.56
N CYS A 293 13.43 -10.18 19.34
CA CYS A 293 13.55 -10.19 20.79
C CYS A 293 14.86 -10.82 21.30
N ASP A 294 15.52 -11.69 20.52
CA ASP A 294 16.81 -12.28 20.91
C ASP A 294 17.98 -11.29 20.80
N VAL A 295 17.80 -10.19 20.06
CA VAL A 295 18.80 -9.12 19.94
C VAL A 295 19.13 -8.51 21.31
N LEU A 296 18.19 -8.51 22.26
CA LEU A 296 18.42 -8.04 23.64
C LEU A 296 19.53 -8.79 24.38
N LYS A 297 19.83 -10.02 23.93
CA LYS A 297 20.90 -10.85 24.50
C LYS A 297 22.26 -10.54 23.90
N ASN A 298 22.32 -9.73 22.84
CA ASN A 298 23.57 -9.36 22.18
C ASN A 298 24.33 -8.37 23.07
N PRO A 299 25.58 -8.69 23.48
CA PRO A 299 26.34 -7.83 24.39
C PRO A 299 26.86 -6.55 23.73
N TYR A 300 26.95 -6.52 22.39
CA TYR A 300 27.49 -5.39 21.63
C TYR A 300 26.41 -4.40 21.19
N CYS A 301 25.23 -4.91 20.80
CA CYS A 301 24.11 -4.08 20.36
C CYS A 301 22.78 -4.65 20.89
N PRO A 302 22.50 -4.47 22.19
CA PRO A 302 21.29 -5.04 22.81
C PRO A 302 20.01 -4.33 22.36
N PHE A 303 20.11 -3.11 21.83
CA PHE A 303 18.97 -2.30 21.42
C PHE A 303 19.13 -1.78 20.00
N ILE A 304 18.34 -2.34 19.09
CA ILE A 304 18.20 -1.88 17.71
C ILE A 304 16.83 -1.25 17.55
N LEU A 305 16.79 -0.06 16.94
CA LEU A 305 15.57 0.64 16.56
C LEU A 305 15.53 0.77 15.03
N LEU A 306 14.46 0.25 14.43
CA LEU A 306 14.21 0.36 12.99
C LEU A 306 12.97 1.22 12.77
N THR A 307 13.07 2.26 11.95
CA THR A 307 11.95 3.16 11.64
C THR A 307 11.26 2.72 10.35
N GLY A 308 9.94 2.65 10.38
CA GLY A 308 9.09 2.48 9.21
C GLY A 308 7.91 3.44 9.30
N THR A 309 6.96 3.29 8.40
CA THR A 309 5.76 4.11 8.35
C THR A 309 4.55 3.26 8.01
N SER A 310 3.40 3.68 8.52
CA SER A 310 2.10 3.15 8.15
C SER A 310 1.44 4.10 7.16
N SER A 311 1.01 3.59 6.01
CA SER A 311 0.31 4.38 4.99
C SER A 311 -1.20 4.10 4.92
N ASP A 312 -1.71 3.27 5.83
CA ASP A 312 -3.14 2.95 5.96
C ASP A 312 -3.77 3.48 7.25
N PHE A 313 -3.01 4.19 8.09
CA PHE A 313 -3.45 4.77 9.36
C PHE A 313 -3.11 6.26 9.43
N GLN A 314 -4.04 7.04 9.98
CA GLN A 314 -3.87 8.46 10.25
C GLN A 314 -4.48 8.79 11.62
N PRO A 315 -3.70 9.34 12.57
CA PRO A 315 -4.24 9.76 13.85
C PRO A 315 -5.29 10.86 13.66
N PRO A 316 -6.29 10.97 14.54
CA PRO A 316 -7.34 11.95 14.34
C PRO A 316 -6.81 13.38 14.43
N GLY A 317 -7.20 14.21 13.45
CA GLY A 317 -6.72 15.58 13.32
C GLY A 317 -5.39 15.72 12.57
N ASP A 318 -4.70 14.63 12.24
CA ASP A 318 -3.44 14.68 11.50
C ASP A 318 -3.64 14.79 10.00
N GLU A 319 -2.90 15.67 9.31
CA GLU A 319 -3.03 15.90 7.85
C GLU A 319 -2.14 14.98 7.04
N ASP A 320 -1.13 14.44 7.71
CA ASP A 320 -0.14 13.60 7.08
C ASP A 320 -0.72 12.25 6.70
N THR A 321 -0.36 11.82 5.49
CA THR A 321 -0.80 10.54 4.91
C THR A 321 0.00 9.34 5.40
N ILE A 322 1.03 9.61 6.20
CA ILE A 322 1.94 8.63 6.77
C ILE A 322 1.98 8.80 8.29
N SER A 323 1.87 7.69 9.00
CA SER A 323 2.13 7.62 10.44
C SER A 323 3.48 6.97 10.70
N GLU A 324 4.29 7.55 11.57
CA GLU A 324 5.57 6.95 11.94
C GLU A 324 5.36 5.65 12.72
N LEU A 325 6.25 4.68 12.54
CA LEU A 325 6.27 3.43 13.27
C LEU A 325 7.72 3.04 13.59
N SER A 326 8.02 2.63 14.80
CA SER A 326 9.33 2.10 15.17
C SER A 326 9.23 0.63 15.57
N PHE A 327 10.24 -0.16 15.24
CA PHE A 327 10.42 -1.52 15.71
C PHE A 327 11.66 -1.62 16.57
N THR A 328 11.50 -2.26 17.73
CA THR A 328 12.59 -2.61 18.63
C THR A 328 12.43 -4.05 19.07
N ALA A 329 13.42 -4.57 19.78
CA ALA A 329 13.33 -5.90 20.36
C ALA A 329 12.25 -6.03 21.45
N LEU A 330 11.78 -4.91 22.03
CA LEU A 330 10.79 -4.88 23.11
C LEU A 330 9.39 -4.49 22.62
N HIS A 331 9.30 -3.49 21.74
CA HIS A 331 8.04 -2.89 21.31
C HIS A 331 8.05 -2.58 19.82
N ALA A 332 6.86 -2.56 19.22
CA ALA A 332 6.58 -1.95 17.92
C ALA A 332 5.55 -0.83 18.11
N GLY A 333 5.71 0.29 17.43
CA GLY A 333 4.82 1.44 17.61
C GLY A 333 5.52 2.79 17.56
N SER A 334 4.75 3.83 17.83
CA SER A 334 5.19 5.23 17.94
C SER A 334 4.26 5.99 18.88
N GLU A 335 4.51 7.27 19.08
CA GLU A 335 3.54 8.14 19.77
C GLU A 335 2.20 8.22 19.02
N GLU A 336 2.23 8.17 17.69
CA GLU A 336 1.07 8.28 16.82
C GLU A 336 0.23 7.01 16.77
N THR A 337 0.91 5.87 16.65
CA THR A 337 0.28 4.55 16.55
C THR A 337 0.07 3.88 17.89
N GLY A 338 0.61 4.45 18.98
CA GLY A 338 0.79 3.80 20.27
C GLY A 338 1.85 2.69 20.23
N TYR A 339 2.17 2.10 21.38
CA TYR A 339 3.17 1.04 21.49
C TYR A 339 2.52 -0.30 21.85
N VAL A 340 2.88 -1.35 21.11
CA VAL A 340 2.52 -2.74 21.40
C VAL A 340 3.77 -3.58 21.64
N PRO A 341 3.71 -4.66 22.44
CA PRO A 341 4.84 -5.57 22.62
C PRO A 341 5.30 -6.17 21.29
N GLN A 342 6.62 -6.25 21.09
CA GLN A 342 7.19 -6.89 19.91
C GLN A 342 6.90 -8.41 19.96
N PRO A 343 6.28 -8.99 18.94
CA PRO A 343 6.00 -10.43 18.95
C PRO A 343 7.29 -11.25 18.94
N THR A 344 7.37 -12.26 19.81
CA THR A 344 8.56 -13.12 19.97
C THR A 344 8.94 -13.91 18.72
N TRP A 345 7.98 -14.14 17.83
CA TRP A 345 8.18 -14.84 16.56
C TRP A 345 8.60 -13.92 15.42
N ARG A 346 8.59 -12.59 15.60
CA ARG A 346 8.97 -11.64 14.54
C ARG A 346 10.49 -11.57 14.46
N THR A 347 11.02 -11.76 13.25
CA THR A 347 12.45 -11.83 13.01
C THR A 347 13.04 -10.48 12.63
N LEU A 348 14.32 -10.25 12.96
CA LEU A 348 15.01 -9.00 12.64
C LEU A 348 14.98 -8.70 11.14
N GLY A 349 15.31 -9.67 10.28
CA GLY A 349 15.31 -9.47 8.82
C GLY A 349 13.92 -9.22 8.22
N LYS A 350 12.83 -9.56 8.93
CA LYS A 350 11.48 -9.14 8.51
C LYS A 350 11.26 -7.65 8.83
N CYS A 351 11.63 -7.21 10.04
CA CYS A 351 11.53 -5.79 10.39
C CYS A 351 12.43 -4.95 9.49
N THR A 352 13.67 -5.38 9.22
CA THR A 352 14.56 -4.71 8.27
C THR A 352 13.96 -4.62 6.87
N ALA A 353 13.32 -5.70 6.39
CA ALA A 353 12.65 -5.68 5.09
C ALA A 353 11.46 -4.70 5.06
N LEU A 354 10.68 -4.61 6.14
CA LEU A 354 9.57 -3.66 6.24
C LEU A 354 10.07 -2.22 6.23
N THR A 355 11.13 -1.93 6.99
CA THR A 355 11.72 -0.59 7.12
C THR A 355 12.65 -0.21 5.97
N GLY A 356 12.99 -1.15 5.10
CA GLY A 356 13.77 -0.92 3.87
C GLY A 356 12.93 -0.97 2.60
N ALA A 357 11.60 -1.12 2.70
CA ALA A 357 10.68 -1.32 1.56
C ALA A 357 10.40 -0.03 0.74
N GLY A 358 11.45 0.76 0.47
CA GLY A 358 11.43 2.14 -0.05
C GLY A 358 11.26 2.37 -1.51
N CYS A 359 11.32 1.31 -2.29
CA CYS A 359 11.39 1.52 -3.72
C CYS A 359 10.05 1.97 -4.28
N LEU A 360 9.12 1.05 -4.46
CA LEU A 360 7.86 1.34 -5.13
C LEU A 360 6.81 1.88 -4.17
N ASP A 361 6.76 1.36 -2.96
CA ASP A 361 5.69 1.66 -2.01
C ASP A 361 5.82 3.07 -1.44
N ALA A 362 6.99 3.51 -0.99
CA ALA A 362 7.17 4.88 -0.55
C ALA A 362 6.87 5.88 -1.67
N ILE A 363 7.48 5.70 -2.84
CA ILE A 363 7.29 6.64 -3.96
C ILE A 363 5.81 6.72 -4.37
N SER A 364 5.10 5.59 -4.42
CA SER A 364 3.70 5.57 -4.85
C SER A 364 2.67 5.91 -3.77
N LEU A 365 2.97 5.58 -2.50
CA LEU A 365 2.04 5.73 -1.38
C LEU A 365 2.26 7.03 -0.61
N SER A 366 3.43 7.66 -0.69
CA SER A 366 3.68 8.96 -0.04
C SER A 366 4.07 10.07 -1.02
N MET A 367 4.96 9.81 -1.99
CA MET A 367 5.49 10.90 -2.85
C MET A 367 4.63 11.21 -4.08
N SER A 368 3.96 10.20 -4.65
CA SER A 368 3.07 10.35 -5.80
C SER A 368 1.62 10.29 -5.31
N GLN A 369 0.89 11.40 -5.42
CA GLN A 369 -0.56 11.40 -5.17
C GLN A 369 -1.36 10.75 -6.32
N ALA A 370 -0.70 10.03 -7.23
CA ALA A 370 -1.36 9.37 -8.35
C ALA A 370 -2.10 8.12 -7.89
N LEU A 371 -3.42 8.26 -7.68
CA LEU A 371 -4.35 7.16 -7.40
C LEU A 371 -4.16 5.97 -8.36
N SER A 372 -3.90 6.26 -9.63
CA SER A 372 -3.65 5.25 -10.67
C SER A 372 -2.42 4.38 -10.38
N MET A 373 -1.33 4.95 -9.86
CA MET A 373 -0.13 4.19 -9.52
C MET A 373 -0.39 3.24 -8.36
N ARG A 374 -1.08 3.71 -7.31
CA ARG A 374 -1.49 2.87 -6.17
C ARG A 374 -2.39 1.73 -6.60
N PHE A 375 -3.37 2.02 -7.46
CA PHE A 375 -4.24 1.00 -8.03
C PHE A 375 -3.42 -0.09 -8.74
N TRP A 376 -2.46 0.27 -9.59
CA TRP A 376 -1.64 -0.72 -10.30
C TRP A 376 -0.74 -1.53 -9.38
N LEU A 377 -0.18 -0.91 -8.35
CA LEU A 377 0.64 -1.64 -7.38
C LEU A 377 -0.16 -2.69 -6.61
N GLU A 378 -1.40 -2.36 -6.24
CA GLU A 378 -2.29 -3.30 -5.57
C GLU A 378 -2.78 -4.40 -6.52
N VAL A 379 -3.21 -4.04 -7.74
CA VAL A 379 -3.76 -5.00 -8.72
C VAL A 379 -2.70 -5.96 -9.24
N LEU A 380 -1.50 -5.48 -9.53
CA LEU A 380 -0.39 -6.30 -10.00
C LEU A 380 0.39 -6.95 -8.86
N ASN A 381 -0.01 -6.69 -7.61
CA ASN A 381 0.67 -7.16 -6.41
C ASN A 381 2.18 -6.84 -6.42
N LEU A 382 2.51 -5.59 -6.76
CA LEU A 382 3.88 -5.08 -6.83
C LEU A 382 4.35 -4.45 -5.52
N SER A 383 3.60 -4.67 -4.44
CA SER A 383 3.85 -4.08 -3.13
C SER A 383 5.06 -4.70 -2.41
N TRP A 384 5.93 -3.86 -1.86
CA TRP A 384 7.16 -4.27 -1.15
C TRP A 384 7.00 -4.28 0.37
N GLY A 385 6.04 -3.53 0.90
CA GLY A 385 5.61 -3.58 2.29
C GLY A 385 4.83 -4.85 2.61
N ASP A 386 4.51 -5.03 3.89
CA ASP A 386 3.67 -6.13 4.37
C ASP A 386 2.81 -5.65 5.53
N TYR A 387 1.68 -6.31 5.70
CA TYR A 387 0.82 -6.11 6.84
C TYR A 387 1.37 -6.80 8.09
N ILE A 388 1.55 -6.02 9.15
CA ILE A 388 1.89 -6.54 10.48
C ILE A 388 0.65 -6.64 11.34
N LEU A 389 0.61 -7.66 12.20
CA LEU A 389 -0.32 -7.69 13.32
C LEU A 389 0.11 -6.65 14.36
N PHE A 390 -0.81 -5.76 14.73
CA PHE A 390 -0.61 -4.64 15.64
C PHE A 390 -1.73 -4.64 16.69
N GLU A 391 -1.54 -5.42 17.76
CA GLU A 391 -2.59 -5.67 18.76
C GLU A 391 -2.21 -5.17 20.15
N TYR A 392 -3.11 -4.37 20.72
CA TYR A 392 -3.03 -3.91 22.10
C TYR A 392 -3.48 -4.98 23.10
N THR A 393 -4.46 -5.79 22.72
CA THR A 393 -5.07 -6.82 23.56
C THR A 393 -5.00 -8.16 22.84
N PRO A 394 -3.86 -8.88 22.95
CA PRO A 394 -3.71 -10.15 22.28
C PRO A 394 -4.75 -11.15 22.77
N LEU A 395 -5.36 -11.86 21.83
CA LEU A 395 -6.30 -12.94 22.15
C LEU A 395 -5.49 -14.12 22.69
N ARG A 396 -5.46 -14.28 24.02
CA ARG A 396 -4.66 -15.31 24.72
C ARG A 396 -4.80 -16.72 24.14
N PHE A 397 -6.00 -17.07 23.67
CA PHE A 397 -6.28 -18.35 23.02
C PHE A 397 -5.52 -18.52 21.70
N PHE A 398 -5.48 -17.49 20.85
CA PHE A 398 -4.73 -17.53 19.58
C PHE A 398 -3.23 -17.59 19.82
N ASP A 399 -2.72 -16.81 20.78
CA ASP A 399 -1.33 -16.88 21.20
C ASP A 399 -0.93 -18.27 21.71
N ALA A 400 -1.81 -18.93 22.48
CA ALA A 400 -1.54 -20.28 22.97
C ALA A 400 -1.45 -21.30 21.83
N ILE A 401 -2.33 -21.22 20.83
CA ILE A 401 -2.28 -22.07 19.63
C ILE A 401 -1.03 -21.76 18.81
N ALA A 402 -0.74 -20.47 18.57
CA ALA A 402 0.42 -20.03 17.82
C ALA A 402 1.73 -20.49 18.46
N LYS A 403 1.87 -20.37 19.78
CA LYS A 403 3.05 -20.86 20.52
C LYS A 403 3.27 -22.36 20.33
N ARG A 404 2.20 -23.17 20.30
CA ARG A 404 2.31 -24.62 20.03
C ARG A 404 2.79 -24.93 18.61
N ALA A 405 2.62 -24.02 17.65
CA ALA A 405 3.11 -24.16 16.29
C ALA A 405 4.62 -23.86 16.11
N GLY A 406 5.32 -23.44 17.18
CA GLY A 406 6.77 -23.22 17.18
C GLY A 406 7.23 -22.22 16.12
N LYS A 407 8.08 -22.65 15.18
CA LYS A 407 8.59 -21.80 14.09
C LYS A 407 7.50 -21.21 13.20
N ARG A 408 6.29 -21.81 13.17
CA ARG A 408 5.14 -21.33 12.40
C ARG A 408 4.19 -20.43 13.20
N ALA A 409 4.54 -20.07 14.44
CA ALA A 409 3.69 -19.27 15.32
C ALA A 409 3.15 -18.00 14.66
N GLY A 410 4.01 -17.23 13.99
CA GLY A 410 3.59 -15.99 13.32
C GLY A 410 2.61 -16.19 12.15
N TYR A 411 2.73 -17.30 11.43
CA TYR A 411 1.78 -17.66 10.37
C TYR A 411 0.43 -18.07 10.96
N VAL A 412 0.45 -19.01 11.91
CA VAL A 412 -0.76 -19.52 12.57
C VAL A 412 -1.52 -18.41 13.27
N ASN A 413 -0.81 -17.50 13.97
CA ASN A 413 -1.47 -16.38 14.64
C ASN A 413 -2.23 -15.49 13.63
N ARG A 414 -1.54 -15.04 12.57
CA ARG A 414 -2.17 -14.20 11.53
C ARG A 414 -3.36 -14.91 10.86
N PHE A 415 -3.23 -16.20 10.57
CA PHE A 415 -4.31 -17.00 10.02
C PHE A 415 -5.54 -17.04 10.94
N LEU A 416 -5.35 -17.30 12.24
CA LEU A 416 -6.45 -17.36 13.22
C LEU A 416 -7.18 -16.03 13.35
N HIS A 417 -6.46 -14.91 13.37
CA HIS A 417 -7.06 -13.57 13.41
C HIS A 417 -7.92 -13.28 12.17
N ARG A 418 -7.54 -13.79 11.00
CA ARG A 418 -8.21 -13.54 9.73
C ARG A 418 -9.35 -14.49 9.43
N LEU A 419 -9.34 -15.68 10.02
CA LEU A 419 -10.30 -16.75 9.75
C LEU A 419 -11.76 -16.28 9.74
N PRO A 420 -12.26 -15.45 10.69
CA PRO A 420 -13.66 -14.99 10.65
C PRO A 420 -14.00 -14.21 9.37
N CYS A 421 -13.11 -13.31 8.93
CA CYS A 421 -13.32 -12.53 7.72
C CYS A 421 -13.13 -13.36 6.45
N SER A 422 -12.17 -14.30 6.45
CA SER A 422 -11.99 -15.26 5.36
C SER A 422 -13.23 -16.14 5.18
N LEU A 423 -13.86 -16.59 6.26
CA LEU A 423 -15.12 -17.34 6.19
C LEU A 423 -16.27 -16.49 5.64
N ALA A 424 -16.37 -15.21 6.04
CA ALA A 424 -17.38 -14.30 5.48
C ALA A 424 -17.21 -14.08 3.98
N ASN A 425 -15.97 -13.86 3.51
CA ASN A 425 -15.66 -13.75 2.08
C ASN A 425 -15.89 -15.08 1.33
N LEU A 426 -15.62 -16.23 1.96
CA LEU A 426 -15.92 -17.54 1.40
C LEU A 426 -17.43 -17.71 1.17
N LEU A 427 -18.27 -17.25 2.09
CA LEU A 427 -19.72 -17.25 1.92
C LEU A 427 -20.17 -16.36 0.77
N VAL A 428 -19.57 -15.18 0.60
CA VAL A 428 -19.84 -14.31 -0.57
C VAL A 428 -19.50 -15.02 -1.88
N LEU A 429 -18.32 -15.64 -1.97
CA LEU A 429 -17.91 -16.40 -3.15
C LEU A 429 -18.78 -17.64 -3.38
N ALA A 430 -19.22 -18.31 -2.33
CA ALA A 430 -20.17 -19.41 -2.41
C ALA A 430 -21.53 -18.94 -2.95
N CYS A 431 -22.03 -17.77 -2.53
CA CYS A 431 -23.24 -17.18 -3.11
C CYS A 431 -23.07 -16.91 -4.61
N PHE A 432 -21.93 -16.38 -5.05
CA PHE A 432 -21.65 -16.19 -6.48
C PHE A 432 -21.54 -17.50 -7.25
N TYR A 433 -20.90 -18.52 -6.66
CA TYR A 433 -20.84 -19.86 -7.25
C TYR A 433 -22.24 -20.46 -7.41
N MET A 434 -23.08 -20.40 -6.38
CA MET A 434 -24.46 -20.90 -6.43
C MET A 434 -25.32 -20.11 -7.41
N ALA A 435 -25.15 -18.78 -7.48
CA ALA A 435 -25.82 -17.95 -8.47
C ALA A 435 -25.44 -18.37 -9.90
N TRP A 436 -24.15 -18.57 -10.16
CA TRP A 436 -23.64 -18.99 -11.46
C TRP A 436 -24.13 -20.38 -11.85
N ASP A 437 -24.04 -21.34 -10.93
CA ASP A 437 -24.47 -22.72 -11.13
C ASP A 437 -25.97 -22.80 -11.46
N ARG A 438 -26.82 -22.11 -10.67
CA ARG A 438 -28.27 -22.07 -10.89
C ARG A 438 -28.65 -21.34 -12.18
N ALA A 439 -27.90 -20.34 -12.60
CA ALA A 439 -28.14 -19.63 -13.85
C ALA A 439 -27.89 -20.49 -15.11
N HIS A 440 -27.14 -21.60 -14.96
CA HIS A 440 -26.67 -22.46 -16.04
C HIS A 440 -27.21 -23.90 -15.96
N MET A 441 -28.20 -24.16 -15.11
CA MET A 441 -28.86 -25.47 -15.10
C MET A 441 -29.59 -25.73 -16.42
N PRO A 442 -29.54 -26.97 -16.96
CA PRO A 442 -30.34 -27.34 -18.11
C PRO A 442 -31.82 -27.30 -17.73
N ASP A 443 -32.62 -26.60 -18.53
CA ASP A 443 -34.03 -26.25 -18.28
C ASP A 443 -34.22 -25.06 -17.29
N PRO A 444 -34.28 -23.81 -17.79
CA PRO A 444 -34.42 -22.62 -16.98
C PRO A 444 -35.87 -22.49 -16.51
N ALA A 445 -36.26 -23.30 -15.52
CA ALA A 445 -37.48 -23.05 -14.79
C ALA A 445 -37.39 -21.66 -14.14
N GLU A 446 -38.51 -20.92 -14.12
CA GLU A 446 -38.60 -19.60 -13.47
C GLU A 446 -38.02 -19.62 -12.05
N THR A 447 -38.24 -20.73 -11.33
CA THR A 447 -37.71 -20.98 -9.99
C THR A 447 -36.18 -20.94 -9.94
N HIS A 448 -35.47 -21.54 -10.91
CA HIS A 448 -34.00 -21.55 -10.96
C HIS A 448 -33.43 -20.16 -11.24
N CYS A 449 -34.04 -19.40 -12.14
CA CYS A 449 -33.58 -18.05 -12.46
C CYS A 449 -33.86 -17.06 -11.33
N LYS A 450 -35.00 -17.21 -10.63
CA LYS A 450 -35.29 -16.48 -9.40
C LYS A 450 -34.30 -16.82 -8.29
N GLN A 451 -33.96 -18.11 -8.12
CA GLN A 451 -32.93 -18.54 -7.17
C GLN A 451 -31.55 -17.96 -7.53
N ALA A 452 -31.13 -18.04 -8.79
CA ALA A 452 -29.86 -17.49 -9.25
C ALA A 452 -29.76 -15.99 -8.97
N ARG A 453 -30.83 -15.23 -9.28
CA ARG A 453 -30.92 -13.80 -8.96
C ARG A 453 -30.83 -13.53 -7.46
N ASN A 454 -31.54 -14.30 -6.64
CA ASN A 454 -31.53 -14.13 -5.18
C ASN A 454 -30.13 -14.41 -4.59
N TRP A 455 -29.45 -15.47 -5.06
CA TRP A 455 -28.09 -15.77 -4.65
C TRP A 455 -27.09 -14.68 -5.07
N LEU A 456 -27.22 -14.15 -6.29
CA LEU A 456 -26.39 -13.05 -6.77
C LEU A 456 -26.60 -11.79 -5.91
N LEU A 457 -27.85 -11.41 -5.67
CA LEU A 457 -28.20 -10.27 -4.81
C LEU A 457 -27.69 -10.47 -3.38
N CYS A 458 -27.85 -11.67 -2.82
CA CYS A 458 -27.34 -12.01 -1.50
C CYS A 458 -25.81 -11.83 -1.43
N GLY A 459 -25.08 -12.32 -2.44
CA GLY A 459 -23.62 -12.14 -2.54
C GLY A 459 -23.21 -10.66 -2.63
N LEU A 460 -23.88 -9.89 -3.50
CA LEU A 460 -23.60 -8.46 -3.69
C LEU A 460 -23.91 -7.63 -2.43
N VAL A 461 -25.05 -7.87 -1.79
CA VAL A 461 -25.43 -7.19 -0.55
C VAL A 461 -24.47 -7.57 0.58
N SER A 462 -24.13 -8.85 0.71
CA SER A 462 -23.16 -9.32 1.73
C SER A 462 -21.79 -8.69 1.52
N LEU A 463 -21.31 -8.60 0.28
CA LEU A 463 -20.06 -7.92 -0.04
C LEU A 463 -20.14 -6.44 0.33
N ALA A 464 -21.20 -5.73 -0.06
CA ALA A 464 -21.38 -4.31 0.26
C ALA A 464 -21.44 -4.07 1.78
N VAL A 465 -22.11 -4.94 2.54
CA VAL A 465 -22.16 -4.89 4.00
C VAL A 465 -20.78 -5.13 4.60
N LEU A 466 -20.05 -6.17 4.18
CA LEU A 466 -18.69 -6.44 4.66
C LEU A 466 -17.74 -5.27 4.38
N MET A 467 -17.84 -4.69 3.18
CA MET A 467 -17.11 -3.48 2.82
C MET A 467 -17.46 -2.34 3.77
N ALA A 468 -18.75 -2.01 3.95
CA ALA A 468 -19.19 -0.95 4.84
C ALA A 468 -18.67 -1.16 6.27
N LEU A 469 -18.84 -2.35 6.85
CA LEU A 469 -18.38 -2.68 8.20
C LEU A 469 -16.87 -2.47 8.38
N GLY A 470 -16.07 -2.70 7.35
CA GLY A 470 -14.63 -2.44 7.39
C GLY A 470 -14.25 -0.95 7.42
N PHE A 471 -15.07 -0.04 6.86
CA PHE A 471 -14.86 1.42 7.01
C PHE A 471 -15.20 1.91 8.42
N PHE A 472 -16.16 1.27 9.10
CA PHE A 472 -16.57 1.60 10.47
C PHE A 472 -15.77 0.84 11.55
N SER A 473 -14.61 0.30 11.19
CA SER A 473 -13.78 -0.55 12.07
C SER A 473 -13.18 0.17 13.28
N TYR A 474 -13.29 1.50 13.36
CA TYR A 474 -12.98 2.27 14.57
C TYR A 474 -13.96 1.98 15.72
N THR A 475 -15.14 1.43 15.42
CA THR A 475 -16.15 1.07 16.41
C THR A 475 -15.76 -0.23 17.10
N PRO A 476 -15.85 -0.32 18.45
CA PRO A 476 -15.60 -1.56 19.18
C PRO A 476 -16.42 -2.74 18.61
N GLY A 477 -15.77 -3.89 18.43
CA GLY A 477 -16.38 -5.09 17.82
C GLY A 477 -16.27 -5.13 16.29
N LEU A 478 -16.35 -3.99 15.60
CA LEU A 478 -16.21 -3.93 14.13
C LEU A 478 -14.75 -3.94 13.66
N SER A 479 -13.78 -3.76 14.57
CA SER A 479 -12.34 -3.83 14.28
C SER A 479 -11.89 -5.16 13.68
N LEU A 480 -12.68 -6.23 13.85
CA LEU A 480 -12.47 -7.51 13.18
C LEU A 480 -12.61 -7.39 11.65
N PHE A 481 -13.54 -6.59 11.14
CA PHE A 481 -13.77 -6.45 9.70
C PHE A 481 -12.63 -5.72 8.99
N ALA A 482 -11.84 -4.92 9.70
CA ALA A 482 -10.57 -4.38 9.19
C ALA A 482 -9.50 -5.46 8.95
N LEU A 483 -9.70 -6.71 9.37
CA LEU A 483 -8.80 -7.83 9.06
C LEU A 483 -9.12 -8.47 7.70
N ASN A 484 -10.20 -8.05 7.03
CA ASN A 484 -10.60 -8.56 5.73
C ASN A 484 -9.63 -8.06 4.63
N SER A 485 -8.89 -8.99 4.01
CA SER A 485 -7.88 -8.67 2.99
C SER A 485 -8.46 -7.91 1.77
N VAL A 486 -9.65 -8.29 1.32
CA VAL A 486 -10.32 -7.66 0.17
C VAL A 486 -10.69 -6.21 0.50
N VAL A 487 -11.25 -5.98 1.69
CA VAL A 487 -11.63 -4.62 2.13
C VAL A 487 -10.39 -3.72 2.24
N ARG A 488 -9.31 -4.23 2.81
CA ARG A 488 -8.07 -3.46 2.98
C ARG A 488 -7.38 -3.12 1.68
N GLN A 489 -7.32 -4.06 0.75
CA GLN A 489 -6.79 -3.76 -0.58
C GLN A 489 -7.63 -2.75 -1.32
N PHE A 490 -8.96 -2.85 -1.22
CA PHE A 490 -9.82 -1.84 -1.78
C PHE A 490 -9.57 -0.48 -1.14
N GLN A 491 -9.45 -0.42 0.20
CA GLN A 491 -9.10 0.80 0.92
C GLN A 491 -7.74 1.36 0.48
N GLN A 492 -6.70 0.52 0.37
CA GLN A 492 -5.37 0.91 -0.07
C GLN A 492 -5.34 1.40 -1.53
N ALA A 493 -5.94 0.64 -2.44
CA ALA A 493 -6.05 0.97 -3.87
C ALA A 493 -6.84 2.27 -4.11
N THR A 494 -7.76 2.60 -3.19
CA THR A 494 -8.58 3.81 -3.25
C THR A 494 -8.10 4.92 -2.30
N GLN A 495 -6.90 4.80 -1.72
CA GLN A 495 -6.32 5.81 -0.82
C GLN A 495 -7.24 6.16 0.37
N PHE A 496 -7.87 5.16 0.98
CA PHE A 496 -8.57 5.34 2.24
C PHE A 496 -7.60 5.15 3.41
N TYR A 497 -7.49 6.17 4.26
CA TYR A 497 -6.76 6.09 5.51
C TYR A 497 -7.75 5.79 6.64
N PHE A 498 -7.45 4.77 7.44
CA PHE A 498 -8.17 4.54 8.68
C PHE A 498 -7.85 5.69 9.64
N VAL A 499 -8.89 6.34 10.15
CA VAL A 499 -8.77 7.39 11.17
C VAL A 499 -9.40 6.89 12.45
N GLY A 500 -8.65 6.93 13.54
CA GLY A 500 -9.14 6.50 14.85
C GLY A 500 -8.11 6.68 15.95
N LYS A 501 -8.57 6.70 17.21
CA LYS A 501 -7.70 6.81 18.39
C LYS A 501 -6.73 5.63 18.51
N VAL A 502 -7.17 4.46 18.08
CA VAL A 502 -6.41 3.21 18.11
C VAL A 502 -6.27 2.75 16.66
N PRO A 503 -5.05 2.41 16.19
CA PRO A 503 -4.86 1.88 14.85
C PRO A 503 -5.63 0.56 14.63
N PRO A 504 -5.90 0.20 13.36
CA PRO A 504 -6.48 -1.09 13.06
C PRO A 504 -5.54 -2.21 13.49
N ARG A 505 -6.11 -3.39 13.79
CA ARG A 505 -5.38 -4.57 14.32
C ARG A 505 -4.29 -5.07 13.38
N MET A 506 -4.34 -4.69 12.11
CA MET A 506 -3.27 -4.90 11.16
C MET A 506 -2.89 -3.55 10.57
N LEU A 507 -1.60 -3.28 10.45
CA LEU A 507 -1.06 -2.05 9.86
C LEU A 507 -0.27 -2.40 8.61
N TYR A 508 -0.45 -1.64 7.54
CA TYR A 508 0.39 -1.76 6.35
C TYR A 508 1.68 -1.02 6.59
N VAL A 509 2.80 -1.75 6.66
CA VAL A 509 4.09 -1.14 6.95
C VAL A 509 4.98 -1.21 5.73
N THR A 510 5.52 -0.05 5.40
CA THR A 510 6.59 0.20 4.45
C THR A 510 7.60 1.11 5.16
N ASP A 511 8.69 1.49 4.50
CA ASP A 511 9.52 2.59 4.96
C ASP A 511 8.87 3.95 4.61
N GLY A 512 7.96 3.97 3.63
CA GLY A 512 6.97 4.99 3.26
C GLY A 512 7.46 6.45 3.22
N GLY A 513 8.73 6.68 2.91
CA GLY A 513 9.27 8.04 2.85
C GLY A 513 9.20 8.70 4.22
N VAL A 514 9.85 8.06 5.20
CA VAL A 514 9.96 8.53 6.59
C VAL A 514 10.14 10.05 6.63
N ARG A 515 9.30 10.78 7.40
CA ARG A 515 9.48 12.22 7.63
C ARG A 515 10.89 12.52 8.11
N ASP A 516 11.41 11.59 8.91
CA ASP A 516 12.78 11.54 9.35
C ASP A 516 13.39 10.15 9.09
N CYS A 517 14.12 10.02 7.98
CA CYS A 517 14.86 8.79 7.67
C CYS A 517 16.20 8.67 8.43
N THR A 518 16.52 9.63 9.30
CA THR A 518 17.70 9.63 10.17
C THR A 518 17.42 9.11 11.59
N ALA A 519 16.14 9.04 11.98
CA ALA A 519 15.67 8.73 13.33
C ALA A 519 16.13 9.71 14.43
N ILE A 520 16.73 10.85 14.07
CA ILE A 520 17.17 11.88 15.01
C ILE A 520 16.00 12.41 15.82
N THR A 521 14.85 12.69 15.19
CA THR A 521 13.65 13.21 15.86
C THR A 521 13.19 12.29 17.00
N GLN A 522 13.23 10.97 16.78
CA GLN A 522 12.90 9.97 17.79
C GLN A 522 13.88 9.97 18.97
N LEU A 523 15.17 10.21 18.71
CA LEU A 523 16.19 10.33 19.74
C LEU A 523 16.10 11.67 20.50
N LEU A 524 15.73 12.75 19.81
CA LEU A 524 15.49 14.07 20.40
C LEU A 524 14.25 14.09 21.29
N ARG A 525 13.16 13.41 20.91
CA ARG A 525 11.99 13.20 21.79
C ARG A 525 12.36 12.51 23.10
N ARG A 526 13.42 11.69 23.11
CA ARG A 526 13.98 11.04 24.30
C ARG A 526 15.04 11.88 25.02
N ARG A 527 15.31 13.10 24.54
CA ARG A 527 16.37 13.99 25.01
C ARG A 527 17.73 13.30 25.08
N SER A 528 18.05 12.55 24.03
CA SER A 528 19.34 11.85 23.94
C SER A 528 20.47 12.88 23.99
N ARG A 529 21.29 12.81 25.04
CA ARG A 529 22.39 13.76 25.23
C ARG A 529 23.45 13.66 24.16
N ARG A 530 23.63 12.48 23.57
CA ARG A 530 24.63 12.21 22.55
C ARG A 530 23.98 11.41 21.43
N ILE A 531 24.10 11.92 20.22
CA ILE A 531 23.58 11.28 19.02
C ILE A 531 24.74 11.18 18.03
N LEU A 532 25.07 9.95 17.63
CA LEU A 532 25.95 9.68 16.51
C LEU A 532 25.09 9.29 15.31
N LEU A 533 25.06 10.14 14.30
CA LEU A 533 24.39 9.91 13.04
C LEU A 533 25.39 9.48 11.98
N VAL A 534 25.24 8.29 11.42
CA VAL A 534 25.94 7.89 10.19
C VAL A 534 25.02 8.17 9.01
N LEU A 535 25.29 9.26 8.28
CA LEU A 535 24.42 9.76 7.22
C LEU A 535 24.78 9.15 5.86
N ALA A 536 24.13 8.02 5.54
CA ALA A 536 24.28 7.31 4.28
C ALA A 536 23.34 7.81 3.14
N ALA A 537 22.93 9.08 3.18
CA ALA A 537 22.06 9.67 2.17
C ALA A 537 22.78 9.91 0.82
N ALA A 538 22.04 9.79 -0.29
CA ALA A 538 22.50 10.12 -1.64
C ALA A 538 22.71 11.63 -1.80
N ASP A 539 23.89 12.10 -1.44
CA ASP A 539 24.22 13.52 -1.39
C ASP A 539 25.69 13.72 -1.77
N PRO A 540 26.00 13.73 -3.08
CA PRO A 540 27.37 13.86 -3.59
C PRO A 540 27.93 15.29 -3.46
N ARG A 541 27.09 16.27 -3.11
CA ARG A 541 27.47 17.68 -3.01
C ARG A 541 27.57 18.16 -1.56
N ASP A 542 27.36 17.28 -0.58
CA ASP A 542 27.28 17.59 0.85
C ASP A 542 26.28 18.72 1.15
N GLU A 543 25.13 18.73 0.48
CA GLU A 543 24.06 19.69 0.79
C GLU A 543 23.38 19.38 2.13
N LEU A 544 23.52 18.14 2.61
CA LEU A 544 22.96 17.61 3.85
C LEU A 544 21.44 17.82 3.94
N GLY A 545 20.74 17.79 2.80
CA GLY A 545 19.32 18.12 2.70
C GLY A 545 18.44 17.29 3.64
N VAL A 546 18.69 15.98 3.72
CA VAL A 546 17.99 15.06 4.64
C VAL A 546 18.15 15.48 6.11
N LEU A 547 19.38 15.84 6.50
CA LEU A 547 19.67 16.31 7.86
C LEU A 547 18.96 17.65 8.11
N LYS A 548 19.08 18.61 7.20
CA LYS A 548 18.41 19.92 7.32
C LYS A 548 16.90 19.76 7.51
N THR A 549 16.25 18.88 6.75
CA THR A 549 14.83 18.56 6.93
C THR A 549 14.55 17.96 8.32
N ALA A 550 15.35 17.00 8.79
CA ALA A 550 15.15 16.41 10.12
C ALA A 550 15.33 17.44 11.26
N LEU A 551 16.31 18.35 11.14
CA LEU A 551 16.50 19.44 12.10
C LEU A 551 15.33 20.43 12.07
N GLU A 552 14.80 20.78 10.90
CA GLU A 552 13.64 21.67 10.78
C GLU A 552 12.40 21.02 11.41
N VAL A 553 12.13 19.75 11.13
CA VAL A 553 11.03 19.00 11.76
C VAL A 553 11.18 19.01 13.29
N ALA A 554 12.38 18.76 13.81
CA ALA A 554 12.62 18.82 15.25
C ALA A 554 12.36 20.21 15.84
N ARG A 555 12.62 21.28 15.06
CA ARG A 555 12.40 22.67 15.45
C ARG A 555 10.90 23.04 15.42
N GLU A 556 10.19 22.63 14.38
CA GLU A 556 8.74 22.81 14.22
C GLU A 556 7.95 22.08 15.32
N GLU A 557 8.39 20.86 15.66
CA GLU A 557 7.85 20.08 16.78
C GLU A 557 8.31 20.60 18.16
N ARG A 558 9.16 21.63 18.20
CA ARG A 558 9.71 22.21 19.43
C ARG A 558 10.43 21.19 20.30
N LEU A 559 11.14 20.24 19.69
CA LEU A 559 11.92 19.23 20.39
C LEU A 559 13.25 19.81 20.86
N ALA A 560 13.93 20.56 19.99
CA ALA A 560 15.24 21.15 20.26
C ALA A 560 15.54 22.32 19.31
N SER A 561 16.53 23.13 19.68
CA SER A 561 17.26 24.01 18.76
C SER A 561 18.69 23.50 18.57
N PHE A 562 19.35 23.93 17.49
CA PHE A 562 20.71 23.48 17.14
C PHE A 562 21.63 24.68 16.98
N PHE A 563 22.92 24.50 17.29
CA PHE A 563 23.93 25.57 17.20
C PHE A 563 25.31 24.99 16.88
N ASP A 564 26.26 25.84 16.45
CA ASP A 564 27.67 25.45 16.29
C ASP A 564 28.36 25.44 17.66
N PRO A 565 28.87 24.29 18.14
CA PRO A 565 29.57 24.19 19.42
C PRO A 565 30.82 25.06 19.52
N LYS A 566 31.49 25.36 18.38
CA LYS A 566 32.68 26.22 18.35
C LYS A 566 32.32 27.70 18.44
N ASP A 567 31.16 28.08 17.93
CA ASP A 567 30.65 29.45 17.94
C ASP A 567 29.11 29.48 17.96
N PRO A 568 28.47 29.44 19.15
CA PRO A 568 27.02 29.33 19.26
C PRO A 568 26.24 30.50 18.64
N ARG A 569 26.91 31.60 18.28
CA ARG A 569 26.29 32.77 17.62
C ARG A 569 26.25 32.64 16.11
N ARG A 570 26.97 31.66 15.55
CA ARG A 570 27.06 31.43 14.11
C ARG A 570 25.75 30.88 13.58
N ASP A 571 25.35 31.40 12.42
CA ASP A 571 24.20 30.86 11.70
C ASP A 571 24.46 29.41 11.24
N LEU A 572 23.45 28.55 11.41
CA LEU A 572 23.57 27.13 11.05
C LEU A 572 23.86 26.93 9.55
N GLN A 573 23.29 27.76 8.66
CA GLN A 573 23.54 27.67 7.23
C GLN A 573 25.01 28.00 6.91
N ALA A 574 25.61 28.99 7.58
CA ALA A 574 27.04 29.26 7.46
C ALA A 574 27.89 28.07 7.96
N THR A 575 27.44 27.39 9.02
CA THR A 575 28.10 26.19 9.55
C THR A 575 28.03 25.01 8.55
N PHE A 576 26.89 24.84 7.87
CA PHE A 576 26.72 23.86 6.80
C PHE A 576 27.62 24.15 5.58
N GLU A 577 27.67 25.40 5.12
CA GLU A 577 28.55 25.78 3.99
C GLU A 577 30.03 25.58 4.34
N LEU A 578 30.44 25.93 5.57
CA LEU A 578 31.80 25.69 6.03
C LEU A 578 32.17 24.19 5.98
N PHE A 579 31.29 23.32 6.47
CA PHE A 579 31.51 21.86 6.40
C PHE A 579 31.52 21.34 4.96
N LYS A 580 30.69 21.92 4.07
CA LYS A 580 30.66 21.59 2.65
C LYS A 580 31.97 21.97 1.94
N GLU A 581 32.56 23.10 2.30
CA GLU A 581 33.86 23.56 1.78
C GLU A 581 35.03 22.76 2.35
N GLN A 582 34.97 22.39 3.64
CA GLN A 582 36.00 21.61 4.34
C GLN A 582 35.82 20.10 4.09
N LYS A 583 36.39 19.61 2.98
CA LYS A 583 36.33 18.19 2.61
C LYS A 583 37.15 17.26 3.51
N ASP A 584 38.18 17.81 4.16
CA ASP A 584 39.06 17.06 5.08
C ASP A 584 38.38 16.73 6.42
N ASP A 585 37.29 17.41 6.76
CA ASP A 585 36.53 17.11 7.97
C ASP A 585 35.76 15.79 7.78
N HIS A 586 36.16 14.77 8.56
CA HIS A 586 35.52 13.45 8.55
C HIS A 586 34.12 13.46 9.18
N TYR A 587 33.76 14.51 9.92
CA TYR A 587 32.47 14.61 10.59
C TYR A 587 32.03 16.04 10.82
N PHE A 588 30.72 16.20 11.00
CA PHE A 588 30.07 17.46 11.32
C PHE A 588 29.50 17.40 12.75
N HIS A 589 29.69 18.44 13.56
CA HIS A 589 29.24 18.48 14.96
C HIS A 589 28.31 19.67 15.18
N LEU A 590 27.13 19.37 15.72
CA LEU A 590 26.14 20.34 16.13
C LEU A 590 25.84 20.18 17.63
N GLY A 591 25.67 21.29 18.32
CA GLY A 591 25.10 21.34 19.66
C GLY A 591 23.59 21.24 19.59
N ILE A 592 22.98 20.58 20.58
CA ILE A 592 21.54 20.45 20.75
C ILE A 592 21.14 21.21 22.02
N CYS A 593 20.14 22.07 21.95
CA CYS A 593 19.57 22.72 23.13
C CYS A 593 18.10 22.34 23.31
N TYR A 594 17.75 21.72 24.44
CA TYR A 594 16.41 21.25 24.77
C TYR A 594 15.60 22.30 25.56
N CYS A 595 15.45 23.52 25.02
CA CYS A 595 14.93 24.69 25.76
C CYS A 595 13.41 24.92 25.70
N TRP A 596 12.64 24.15 24.91
CA TRP A 596 11.25 24.48 24.60
C TRP A 596 10.21 24.13 25.69
N ASP A 597 10.55 23.25 26.65
CA ASP A 597 9.58 22.70 27.61
C ASP A 597 9.45 23.48 28.93
N GLN A 598 10.13 24.61 29.10
CA GLN A 598 10.28 25.26 30.42
C GLN A 598 9.59 26.62 30.54
N ALA A 599 8.27 26.66 30.30
CA ALA A 599 7.48 27.84 30.63
C ALA A 599 7.28 28.06 32.16
N GLY A 600 7.91 27.28 33.04
CA GLY A 600 7.62 27.36 34.48
C GLY A 600 8.70 26.89 35.47
N ASP A 601 9.88 26.44 35.04
CA ASP A 601 10.91 25.93 35.97
C ASP A 601 12.28 26.54 35.67
N VAL A 602 12.49 27.76 36.17
CA VAL A 602 13.71 28.58 36.00
C VAL A 602 14.97 27.89 36.56
N ASN A 603 14.80 26.86 37.39
CA ASN A 603 15.91 26.14 38.02
C ASN A 603 16.42 24.95 37.21
N ASN A 604 15.76 24.59 36.12
CA ASN A 604 16.11 23.39 35.38
C ASN A 604 17.11 23.77 34.28
N SER A 605 18.41 23.77 34.63
CA SER A 605 19.53 24.10 33.74
C SER A 605 19.31 23.57 32.33
N GLU A 606 19.46 24.42 31.31
CA GLU A 606 19.32 24.06 29.89
C GLU A 606 20.05 22.74 29.62
N GLU A 607 19.29 21.70 29.28
CA GLU A 607 19.89 20.43 28.93
C GLU A 607 20.50 20.57 27.53
N ILE A 608 21.83 20.51 27.48
CA ILE A 608 22.61 20.57 26.24
C ILE A 608 23.02 19.15 25.85
N GLY A 609 22.77 18.81 24.58
CA GLY A 609 23.23 17.59 23.94
C GLY A 609 24.18 17.86 22.78
N ASP A 610 24.68 16.79 22.20
CA ASP A 610 25.65 16.80 21.11
C ASP A 610 25.19 15.86 19.98
N LEU A 611 25.14 16.38 18.75
CA LEU A 611 24.86 15.65 17.53
C LEU A 611 26.13 15.58 16.68
N TYR A 612 26.71 14.40 16.56
CA TYR A 612 27.84 14.12 15.68
C TYR A 612 27.33 13.41 14.43
N ILE A 613 27.71 13.91 13.27
CA ILE A 613 27.30 13.38 11.97
C ILE A 613 28.54 12.91 11.21
N VAL A 614 28.59 11.61 10.94
CA VAL A 614 29.54 11.00 10.01
C VAL A 614 28.89 11.00 8.64
N LYS A 615 29.50 11.69 7.67
CA LYS A 615 29.08 11.63 6.28
C LYS A 615 29.95 10.61 5.55
N ASN A 616 29.33 9.78 4.70
CA ASN A 616 30.05 8.89 3.80
C ASN A 616 30.73 9.69 2.67
N ARG A 617 31.81 10.39 3.01
CA ARG A 617 32.78 10.95 2.06
C ARG A 617 33.82 9.89 1.80
N LEU A 618 34.29 9.78 0.56
CA LEU A 618 35.44 8.95 0.24
C LEU A 618 36.69 9.82 0.45
N PRO A 619 37.55 9.52 1.44
CA PRO A 619 38.80 10.24 1.56
C PRO A 619 39.67 10.00 0.33
N PRO A 620 40.52 10.96 -0.08
CA PRO A 620 41.42 10.79 -1.22
C PRO A 620 42.26 9.51 -1.14
N GLU A 621 42.67 9.09 0.06
CA GLU A 621 43.47 7.87 0.24
C GLU A 621 42.70 6.56 -0.06
N PHE A 622 41.36 6.61 -0.20
CA PHE A 622 40.54 5.45 -0.56
C PHE A 622 40.22 5.40 -2.07
N GLU A 623 40.47 6.46 -2.84
CA GLU A 623 40.09 6.52 -4.27
C GLU A 623 40.85 5.48 -5.11
N GLU A 624 42.14 5.30 -4.84
CA GLU A 624 43.02 4.36 -5.53
C GLU A 624 43.10 3.00 -4.83
N GLN A 625 42.40 2.83 -3.70
CA GLN A 625 42.45 1.57 -2.96
C GLN A 625 41.69 0.49 -3.72
N ALA A 626 42.38 -0.62 -3.99
CA ALA A 626 41.74 -1.82 -4.55
C ALA A 626 40.57 -2.27 -3.66
N VAL A 627 39.51 -2.79 -4.28
CA VAL A 627 38.36 -3.32 -3.54
C VAL A 627 38.84 -4.41 -2.58
N ALA A 628 38.61 -4.20 -1.28
CA ALA A 628 39.00 -5.14 -0.26
C ALA A 628 38.22 -6.47 -0.39
N PRO A 629 38.76 -7.59 0.12
CA PRO A 629 37.99 -8.82 0.29
C PRO A 629 36.74 -8.58 1.14
N LEU A 630 35.70 -9.41 0.94
CA LEU A 630 34.46 -9.35 1.71
C LEU A 630 34.75 -9.48 3.22
N LEU A 631 34.02 -8.72 4.03
CA LEU A 631 34.11 -8.76 5.49
C LEU A 631 33.99 -10.20 6.03
N THR A 632 34.91 -10.54 6.93
CA THR A 632 34.86 -11.80 7.68
C THR A 632 34.19 -11.62 9.03
N GLU A 633 33.75 -12.72 9.64
CA GLU A 633 33.17 -12.67 10.99
C GLU A 633 34.22 -12.20 12.01
N GLU A 634 35.45 -12.71 11.88
CA GLU A 634 36.59 -12.35 12.71
C GLU A 634 36.93 -10.86 12.59
N GLU A 635 36.89 -10.29 11.38
CA GLU A 635 37.10 -8.86 11.18
C GLU A 635 36.01 -8.01 11.84
N ILE A 636 34.76 -8.48 11.84
CA ILE A 636 33.64 -7.77 12.48
C ILE A 636 33.76 -7.86 14.01
N THR A 637 34.16 -9.00 14.58
CA THR A 637 34.22 -9.20 16.03
C THR A 637 35.49 -8.66 16.65
N ASP A 638 36.64 -8.86 16.00
CA ASP A 638 37.96 -8.59 16.55
C ASP A 638 38.61 -7.35 15.89
N GLY A 639 37.93 -6.76 14.92
CA GLY A 639 38.39 -5.61 14.15
C GLY A 639 39.32 -5.99 12.99
N PRO A 640 39.86 -5.00 12.26
CA PRO A 640 40.66 -5.22 11.05
C PRO A 640 41.92 -6.08 11.24
N GLY A 641 42.39 -6.27 12.49
CA GLY A 641 43.52 -7.15 12.82
C GLY A 641 43.17 -8.64 12.99
N GLY A 642 41.88 -8.99 13.02
CA GLY A 642 41.40 -10.37 13.17
C GLY A 642 41.55 -11.22 11.90
N PHE A 643 41.64 -10.58 10.73
CA PHE A 643 41.80 -11.27 9.46
C PHE A 643 43.25 -11.74 9.27
N ARG A 644 43.49 -13.05 9.41
CA ARG A 644 44.76 -13.73 9.06
C ARG A 644 44.63 -14.64 7.83
N GLY A 645 43.62 -14.41 7.00
CA GLY A 645 43.22 -15.29 5.90
C GLY A 645 43.90 -14.97 4.57
N ARG A 646 44.36 -16.03 3.88
CA ARG A 646 45.09 -16.05 2.58
C ARG A 646 44.61 -15.04 1.53
N ASP A 647 45.56 -14.25 1.04
CA ASP A 647 45.44 -13.24 -0.03
C ASP A 647 44.96 -13.75 -1.42
N GLU A 648 44.62 -15.02 -1.62
CA GLU A 648 44.88 -15.63 -2.93
C GLU A 648 43.76 -15.68 -3.99
N GLU A 649 42.48 -15.39 -3.72
CA GLU A 649 41.45 -15.56 -4.79
C GLU A 649 40.31 -14.52 -4.78
N CYS A 650 40.63 -13.22 -4.72
CA CYS A 650 39.64 -12.21 -5.11
C CYS A 650 39.74 -11.95 -6.62
N ALA A 651 38.75 -12.41 -7.39
CA ALA A 651 38.76 -12.37 -8.86
C ALA A 651 38.63 -10.98 -9.50
N ASP A 652 38.43 -9.92 -8.70
CA ASP A 652 38.23 -8.53 -9.16
C ASP A 652 39.33 -7.59 -8.62
N ARG A 653 40.60 -8.01 -8.65
CA ARG A 653 41.74 -7.18 -8.19
C ARG A 653 41.94 -5.87 -8.97
N ASP A 654 41.32 -5.76 -10.14
CA ASP A 654 41.52 -4.61 -11.04
C ASP A 654 40.57 -3.44 -10.73
N LEU A 655 39.53 -3.64 -9.90
CA LEU A 655 38.60 -2.56 -9.54
C LEU A 655 39.08 -1.85 -8.28
N THR A 656 39.06 -0.51 -8.32
CA THR A 656 39.18 0.31 -7.11
C THR A 656 37.83 0.52 -6.44
N ALA A 657 37.82 0.88 -5.16
CA ALA A 657 36.59 1.18 -4.43
C ALA A 657 35.79 2.29 -5.14
N SER A 658 36.46 3.31 -5.69
CA SER A 658 35.85 4.42 -6.43
C SER A 658 35.31 4.03 -7.82
N GLU A 659 35.61 2.85 -8.32
CA GLU A 659 35.10 2.37 -9.61
C GLU A 659 33.82 1.53 -9.49
N LEU A 660 33.45 1.13 -8.27
CA LEU A 660 32.22 0.38 -8.01
C LEU A 660 31.00 1.18 -8.47
N GLY A 661 30.05 0.47 -9.12
CA GLY A 661 28.83 1.04 -9.68
C GLY A 661 27.56 0.63 -8.94
N PRO A 662 26.53 1.48 -8.91
CA PRO A 662 25.30 1.23 -8.17
C PRO A 662 24.37 0.25 -8.90
N PHE A 663 24.59 0.03 -10.19
CA PHE A 663 23.78 -0.86 -11.01
C PHE A 663 24.32 -2.29 -10.97
N GLY A 664 23.87 -3.07 -9.99
CA GLY A 664 24.23 -4.49 -9.91
C GLY A 664 23.52 -5.23 -8.80
N CYS A 665 23.25 -6.51 -9.02
CA CYS A 665 22.72 -7.43 -8.00
C CYS A 665 23.79 -8.40 -7.45
N CYS A 666 24.93 -8.52 -8.13
CA CYS A 666 26.11 -9.32 -7.77
C CYS A 666 27.37 -8.50 -8.05
N ASP A 667 28.49 -8.92 -7.49
CA ASP A 667 29.80 -8.31 -7.79
C ASP A 667 30.16 -8.46 -9.28
N CYS A 668 29.69 -9.53 -9.92
CA CYS A 668 29.84 -9.77 -11.35
C CYS A 668 29.24 -8.69 -12.27
N CYS A 669 28.36 -7.84 -11.75
CA CYS A 669 27.81 -6.70 -12.50
C CYS A 669 28.83 -5.59 -12.69
N HIS A 670 29.82 -5.45 -11.79
CA HIS A 670 30.82 -4.38 -11.85
C HIS A 670 31.76 -4.52 -13.05
N THR A 671 31.92 -5.72 -13.58
CA THR A 671 32.81 -6.01 -14.73
C THR A 671 32.06 -6.33 -16.02
N ARG A 672 30.76 -6.66 -15.97
CA ARG A 672 29.96 -7.10 -17.13
C ARG A 672 29.10 -5.99 -17.75
N GLY A 673 29.59 -4.75 -17.74
CA GLY A 673 28.93 -3.62 -18.41
C GLY A 673 27.71 -3.04 -17.69
N MET A 674 27.40 -3.49 -16.47
CA MET A 674 26.36 -2.91 -15.62
C MET A 674 26.90 -1.83 -14.67
N ASN A 675 28.22 -1.60 -14.68
CA ASN A 675 28.92 -0.63 -13.84
C ASN A 675 28.74 0.84 -14.33
N CYS A 676 27.50 1.28 -14.45
CA CYS A 676 27.13 2.62 -14.90
C CYS A 676 26.53 3.45 -13.75
N GLY A 677 26.45 4.77 -13.96
CA GLY A 677 25.88 5.71 -13.00
C GLY A 677 26.89 6.28 -11.98
N PRO A 678 26.39 6.97 -10.94
CA PRO A 678 27.22 7.59 -9.90
C PRO A 678 28.06 6.55 -9.17
N LYS A 679 29.37 6.78 -9.01
CA LYS A 679 30.30 5.81 -8.41
C LYS A 679 30.31 5.88 -6.89
N PHE A 680 30.80 4.81 -6.27
CA PHE A 680 30.99 4.74 -4.82
C PHE A 680 31.77 5.98 -4.31
N PRO A 681 31.39 6.55 -3.15
CA PRO A 681 30.40 6.06 -2.18
C PRO A 681 28.98 6.55 -2.50
N HIS A 682 28.83 7.38 -3.52
CA HIS A 682 27.59 8.02 -3.88
C HIS A 682 26.80 7.12 -4.83
N GLY A 683 25.89 6.32 -4.26
CA GLY A 683 24.99 5.50 -5.07
C GLY A 683 23.90 6.33 -5.77
N GLY A 684 23.37 5.80 -6.86
CA GLY A 684 22.04 6.16 -7.35
C GLY A 684 20.94 5.46 -6.55
N PHE A 685 19.67 5.78 -6.81
CA PHE A 685 18.52 5.10 -6.18
C PHE A 685 18.61 3.56 -6.27
N THR A 686 19.02 3.03 -7.42
CA THR A 686 19.21 1.59 -7.63
C THR A 686 20.38 1.01 -6.82
N GLY A 687 21.41 1.80 -6.54
CA GLY A 687 22.57 1.39 -5.74
C GLY A 687 22.20 1.10 -4.29
N TYR A 688 21.42 1.99 -3.68
CA TYR A 688 20.92 1.79 -2.31
C TYR A 688 19.89 0.66 -2.22
N LEU A 689 19.25 0.29 -3.33
CA LEU A 689 18.25 -0.76 -3.37
C LEU A 689 18.84 -2.16 -3.41
N TYR A 690 19.87 -2.35 -4.24
CA TYR A 690 20.40 -3.70 -4.51
C TYR A 690 21.67 -4.02 -3.74
N LEU A 691 22.51 -3.01 -3.42
CA LEU A 691 23.77 -3.11 -2.69
C LEU A 691 24.51 -4.44 -2.94
N THR A 692 25.31 -4.50 -4.01
CA THR A 692 26.18 -5.67 -4.25
C THR A 692 27.03 -5.98 -3.01
N PRO A 693 27.42 -7.24 -2.75
CA PRO A 693 28.26 -7.60 -1.61
C PRO A 693 29.51 -6.72 -1.46
N GLN A 694 30.21 -6.41 -2.57
CA GLN A 694 31.39 -5.54 -2.51
C GLN A 694 31.06 -4.08 -2.24
N TRP A 695 29.96 -3.56 -2.78
CA TRP A 695 29.51 -2.20 -2.44
C TRP A 695 29.20 -2.09 -0.94
N PHE A 696 28.51 -3.08 -0.37
CA PHE A 696 28.23 -3.12 1.08
C PHE A 696 29.51 -3.27 1.90
N ASN A 697 30.43 -4.16 1.50
CA ASN A 697 31.74 -4.34 2.13
C ASN A 697 32.50 -3.00 2.20
N SER A 698 32.61 -2.31 1.06
CA SER A 698 33.26 -0.99 0.97
C SER A 698 32.55 0.07 1.82
N LEU A 699 31.22 0.10 1.84
CA LEU A 699 30.45 1.02 2.69
C LEU A 699 30.70 0.77 4.19
N ALA A 700 30.76 -0.49 4.61
CA ALA A 700 30.98 -0.83 6.02
C ALA A 700 32.40 -0.44 6.47
N ARG A 701 33.42 -0.72 5.64
CA ARG A 701 34.81 -0.31 5.91
C ARG A 701 34.95 1.22 5.92
N LEU A 702 34.33 1.91 4.97
CA LEU A 702 34.30 3.37 4.93
C LEU A 702 33.61 3.95 6.16
N GLY A 703 32.47 3.40 6.56
CA GLY A 703 31.77 3.82 7.79
C GLY A 703 32.65 3.63 9.04
N PHE A 704 33.38 2.52 9.13
CA PHE A 704 34.31 2.25 10.22
C PHE A 704 35.47 3.26 10.26
N SER A 705 36.14 3.49 9.11
CA SER A 705 37.28 4.42 9.04
C SER A 705 36.87 5.85 9.39
N MET A 706 35.72 6.31 8.85
CA MET A 706 35.21 7.66 9.08
C MET A 706 34.68 7.88 10.51
N SER A 707 34.23 6.82 11.18
CA SER A 707 33.67 6.94 12.54
C SER A 707 34.73 7.04 13.64
N ALA A 708 35.98 6.61 13.40
CA ALA A 708 37.02 6.55 14.43
C ALA A 708 37.31 7.92 15.08
N GLY A 709 37.44 8.97 14.26
CA GLY A 709 37.65 10.33 14.75
C GLY A 709 36.49 10.84 15.60
N VAL A 710 35.25 10.55 15.18
CA VAL A 710 34.04 10.94 15.91
C VAL A 710 33.92 10.24 17.25
N VAL A 711 34.15 8.93 17.28
CA VAL A 711 34.11 8.17 18.53
C VAL A 711 35.13 8.73 19.52
N THR A 712 36.32 9.08 19.05
CA THR A 712 37.34 9.73 19.88
C THR A 712 36.86 11.09 20.41
N ALA A 713 36.26 11.92 19.55
CA ALA A 713 35.71 13.21 19.96
C ALA A 713 34.57 13.07 21.00
N ILE A 714 33.69 12.08 20.83
CA ILE A 714 32.61 11.76 21.78
C ILE A 714 33.21 11.38 23.15
N MET A 715 34.23 10.51 23.15
CA MET A 715 34.89 10.07 24.39
C MET A 715 35.66 11.19 25.09
N GLN A 716 36.29 12.10 24.34
CA GLN A 716 36.98 13.25 24.93
C GLN A 716 36.01 14.23 25.60
N THR A 717 34.83 14.43 25.01
CA THR A 717 33.78 15.29 25.59
C THR A 717 33.31 14.77 26.95
N ASP A 718 33.36 13.45 27.19
CA ASP A 718 33.01 12.83 28.48
C ASP A 718 34.03 13.10 29.58
N ASN A 719 35.33 13.05 29.25
CA ASN A 719 36.38 13.24 30.25
C ASN A 719 36.46 14.69 30.75
N GLY A 720 35.92 15.66 30.00
CA GLY A 720 35.88 17.07 30.38
C GLY A 720 34.67 17.47 31.24
N ARG A 721 33.63 16.63 31.34
CA ARG A 721 32.44 16.90 32.18
C ARG A 721 32.50 15.97 33.41
N ASP A 722 32.63 16.53 34.60
CA ASP A 722 32.79 15.77 35.86
C ASP A 722 31.65 14.73 36.04
N LEU A 723 31.97 13.46 35.79
CA LEU A 723 31.04 12.34 35.84
C LEU A 723 30.61 11.95 37.26
N SER A 724 31.18 12.59 38.30
CA SER A 724 30.88 12.30 39.70
C SER A 724 29.52 12.79 40.19
N ASN A 725 28.88 13.72 39.45
CA ASN A 725 27.55 14.28 39.79
C ASN A 725 26.37 13.57 39.11
N PHE A 726 26.58 12.40 38.51
CA PHE A 726 25.52 11.72 37.77
C PHE A 726 24.67 10.85 38.70
N PRO A 727 23.33 11.01 38.70
CA PRO A 727 22.46 10.01 39.30
C PRO A 727 22.60 8.70 38.50
N PRO A 728 22.60 7.54 39.16
CA PRO A 728 22.64 6.26 38.46
C PRO A 728 21.46 6.15 37.49
N LEU A 729 21.71 5.52 36.33
CA LEU A 729 20.65 5.22 35.35
C LEU A 729 19.42 4.67 36.07
N PRO A 730 18.21 5.20 35.80
CA PRO A 730 17.01 4.73 36.46
C PRO A 730 16.87 3.22 36.20
N ARG A 731 16.90 2.43 37.27
CA ARG A 731 16.60 0.99 37.19
C ARG A 731 15.20 0.87 36.60
N TYR A 732 15.12 0.25 35.43
CA TYR A 732 13.86 -0.04 34.76
C TYR A 732 13.01 -0.96 35.64
N THR A 733 12.04 -0.42 36.36
CA THR A 733 10.97 -1.19 37.00
C THR A 733 9.97 -1.61 35.91
N PRO A 734 9.76 -2.92 35.68
CA PRO A 734 8.78 -3.38 34.71
C PRO A 734 7.38 -2.82 35.05
N LEU A 735 6.71 -2.24 34.06
CA LEU A 735 5.33 -1.73 34.16
C LEU A 735 4.31 -2.80 34.61
N SER A 736 4.68 -4.08 34.67
CA SER A 736 3.84 -5.14 35.25
C SER A 736 3.66 -5.05 36.77
N GLN A 737 4.37 -4.17 37.48
CA GLN A 737 4.21 -3.96 38.93
C GLN A 737 3.50 -2.64 39.31
N GLN A 738 3.15 -1.76 38.36
CA GLN A 738 2.38 -0.54 38.63
C GLN A 738 0.87 -0.69 38.40
N ALA A 739 0.38 -1.89 38.09
CA ALA A 739 -1.04 -2.18 38.09
C ALA A 739 -1.54 -2.39 39.53
N SER A 740 -1.84 -1.30 40.24
CA SER A 740 -2.64 -1.36 41.46
C SER A 740 -4.02 -1.94 41.12
N PRO A 741 -4.54 -2.93 41.88
CA PRO A 741 -5.89 -3.46 41.71
C PRO A 741 -6.88 -2.46 42.31
N GLY A 742 -7.17 -1.37 41.59
CA GLY A 742 -7.96 -0.25 42.12
C GLY A 742 -8.83 0.49 41.11
N PHE A 743 -9.23 -0.16 40.02
CA PHE A 743 -10.10 0.44 39.00
C PHE A 743 -11.23 -0.52 38.62
N LEU A 744 -12.07 -0.88 39.59
CA LEU A 744 -13.33 -1.60 39.33
C LEU A 744 -14.49 -1.22 40.27
N ALA A 745 -14.36 -0.14 41.05
CA ALA A 745 -15.43 0.32 41.94
C ALA A 745 -15.51 1.85 41.95
N CYS A 746 -16.11 2.44 40.90
CA CYS A 746 -16.69 3.79 40.96
C CYS A 746 -17.60 4.03 39.74
N CYS A 747 -18.70 3.29 39.70
CA CYS A 747 -19.89 3.66 38.91
C CYS A 747 -21.11 3.47 39.82
N GLN A 748 -21.23 4.34 40.83
CA GLN A 748 -22.50 4.66 41.46
C GLN A 748 -22.61 6.18 41.49
N ALA A 749 -23.56 6.68 40.71
CA ALA A 749 -23.98 8.07 40.75
C ALA A 749 -24.61 8.39 42.11
N PRO A 750 -24.56 9.67 42.51
CA PRO A 750 -25.77 10.28 43.01
C PRO A 750 -26.12 11.54 42.22
N ALA A 751 -27.44 11.74 42.13
CA ALA A 751 -28.11 12.87 41.55
C ALA A 751 -27.93 14.16 42.38
N GLY A 752 -27.98 15.31 41.70
CA GLY A 752 -28.49 16.55 42.28
C GLY A 752 -27.55 17.76 42.25
N ALA A 753 -28.18 18.93 41.99
CA ALA A 753 -27.73 20.32 42.12
C ALA A 753 -26.82 20.85 40.99
N SER A 754 -27.32 21.62 40.01
CA SER A 754 -27.88 23.00 40.02
C SER A 754 -26.79 24.09 40.03
N ASP A 755 -26.80 24.86 38.94
CA ASP A 755 -26.51 26.29 38.79
C ASP A 755 -25.24 26.89 39.39
N SER A 756 -24.38 27.40 38.51
CA SER A 756 -24.14 28.85 38.42
C SER A 756 -23.33 29.19 37.17
N GLU A 757 -23.91 30.06 36.37
CA GLU A 757 -23.31 30.82 35.27
C GLU A 757 -22.08 31.60 35.76
N GLU A 758 -21.00 31.60 34.98
CA GLU A 758 -20.04 32.71 35.02
C GLU A 758 -19.72 33.14 33.59
N GLU A 759 -20.31 34.28 33.27
CA GLU A 759 -20.22 35.06 32.05
C GLU A 759 -18.90 35.84 32.07
N TYR A 760 -17.95 35.53 31.19
CA TYR A 760 -16.79 36.38 30.96
C TYR A 760 -16.89 37.04 29.59
N SER A 761 -17.32 38.29 29.62
CA SER A 761 -17.36 39.24 28.52
C SER A 761 -16.10 40.12 28.52
N ARG A 762 -15.88 40.81 27.38
CA ARG A 762 -14.82 41.78 27.02
C ARG A 762 -13.57 41.19 26.35
N SER A 763 -12.98 41.84 25.36
CA SER A 763 -13.38 43.01 24.55
C SER A 763 -12.35 43.07 23.42
N SER A 764 -12.83 43.19 22.19
CA SER A 764 -12.06 43.64 21.05
C SER A 764 -11.86 45.16 21.16
N ASP A 765 -10.62 45.62 21.19
CA ASP A 765 -10.23 46.94 20.69
C ASP A 765 -8.71 47.01 20.45
N GLU A 766 -8.37 47.82 19.43
CA GLU A 766 -7.06 48.39 19.07
C GLU A 766 -6.02 47.47 18.40
N SER A 767 -5.69 47.57 17.11
CA SER A 767 -5.21 48.66 16.23
C SER A 767 -3.67 48.74 16.14
N VAL A 768 -3.19 48.58 14.89
CA VAL A 768 -2.00 49.16 14.26
C VAL A 768 -0.61 48.77 14.80
N GLY A 769 0.18 48.19 13.88
CA GLY A 769 1.61 47.88 13.97
C GLY A 769 2.01 46.98 12.81
#